data_AF-A0A5C6AJ64-F1
#
_entry.id   AF-A0A5C6AJ64-F1
#
_cell.length_a   1.000
_cell.length_b   1.000
_cell.length_c   1.000
_cell.angle_alpha   90.00
_cell.angle_beta   90.00
_cell.angle_gamma   90.00
#
_symmetry.space_group_name_H-M   'P 1'
#
loop_
_entity.id
_entity.type
_entity.pdbx_description
1 polymer ?
#
loop_
_entity_poly.entity_id
_entity_poly.type
_entity_poly.pdbx_seq_one_letter_code
_entity_poly.pdbx_strand_id
1 'polypeptide(L)'
;MFRGVLTLVAVLAAALAVFLYFRLDDEAQRLCEAALNRHCEPSFVARVGAARYTPGQGVTMYNVEIVERLNWRPPRGVLQIDELHVQGQFDVASLMRGKPVITRIVAKAPRLAITKREDGTWNVADFQFRRSGGAPIPRVDLQNATVLLTSEARGKGQTLGLHHLHATIDPVADSNKQLNVVITARDTIARTVEARGVVAADGSQFRLEYKAEGVQTTSELMGSLAHFGFIRPMALPLRGAVSFSGEVSQPAGGKLDWRTAFNFAGGEARLAALKRPLTEVKIVGEATPGGLRIDNAGARWGDSVIRLAGRREGWGFFAPLAVRCRMDDFDLAATPTGMLPAKAANAWQRFRPLGRADVAVDVSFDGRVWAPRATITARDASFEDAEKFPYRLTNATGQILVNGGVSEDPTPPAPGDATIDVRLQGQADGAPVVITAAFHGVSFGRSASTDPPPKMPPGWVEVAGNSVPISERLVAAIPDEEARRFVESLHPTGRIDVRWRAERINEEELEPAIALNMRLVDCRMLYDRFPYPLSHVTGWIEQRGKEWKFYELRSRDTQGRTLAEGFGSLEPREGSCRFDLQLSGEAAPLDQTLYDALPENAQQAWTLMRPRGQIDFVADIARECGQLEPTVRLKMTPHQQNLAVEPPLSESGNRYRLERVDGDFYWADDRLTMQQARAEHGRTIYMANGAWEAQEAGAWKLDLTELNVDRLDFNRDFLLAAPAGLRAVIEEIEPQGAFGLFDSRFEVTKGPGANGPVAARWRVGLNCHQASLNPGVPIDGVSGVVRLSGQSDGASATTAGELDLDSLFWNDLQLTQVRGPIWADGSDCFLGEGAARKLQSGEARTLQAKAYGGAVELNSWIRHGGQTRYGLAIGLNNIDVTRLSTEWLRRPETLHGSLDGQLKFQGVGASIYGLTGEGALEVNDADLYELPLFLSLLKYLRNRAPDNTAFNQLSTKFRLEGNDIHFENFDLKGDAVSLYGRGTATLQRDVDLTFASIVGRTEFAVPVLKAFVSSASEQLLRLRVVGPIDSPEVRREVLPAVGNVFEQLQSDLGARAAASNAVRTPAATRR
;
A
#
# COMPACT_ATOMS: atom_id res chain seq x y z
N MET A 1 126.38 43.73 70.11
CA MET A 1 124.94 43.60 70.42
C MET A 1 124.00 44.09 69.29
N PHE A 2 124.40 45.05 68.44
CA PHE A 2 123.54 45.65 67.40
C PHE A 2 123.23 44.78 66.16
N ARG A 3 124.09 43.82 65.79
CA ARG A 3 123.87 42.95 64.61
C ARG A 3 122.83 41.84 64.84
N GLY A 4 122.60 41.40 66.08
CA GLY A 4 121.62 40.34 66.39
C GLY A 4 120.17 40.84 66.47
N VAL A 5 119.96 42.12 66.82
CA VAL A 5 118.61 42.71 66.87
C VAL A 5 118.08 42.99 65.47
N LEU A 6 118.93 43.38 64.52
CA LEU A 6 118.51 43.65 63.14
C LEU A 6 118.16 42.37 62.36
N THR A 7 118.89 41.27 62.57
CA THR A 7 118.51 39.95 62.02
C THR A 7 117.28 39.38 62.71
N LEU A 8 117.10 39.57 64.02
CA LEU A 8 115.88 39.16 64.71
C LEU A 8 114.67 39.95 64.21
N VAL A 9 114.79 41.27 64.00
CA VAL A 9 113.71 42.11 63.45
C VAL A 9 113.44 41.78 61.98
N ALA A 10 114.46 41.47 61.18
CA ALA A 10 114.25 41.03 59.80
C ALA A 10 113.62 39.63 59.70
N VAL A 11 113.99 38.70 60.58
CA VAL A 11 113.38 37.37 60.67
C VAL A 11 111.98 37.44 61.30
N LEU A 12 111.74 38.30 62.29
CA LEU A 12 110.40 38.55 62.82
C LEU A 12 109.54 39.29 61.80
N ALA A 13 110.09 40.24 61.03
CA ALA A 13 109.36 40.95 59.99
C ALA A 13 109.09 40.04 58.79
N ALA A 14 110.01 39.13 58.44
CA ALA A 14 109.78 38.11 57.43
C ALA A 14 108.82 37.03 57.93
N ALA A 15 108.91 36.58 59.19
CA ALA A 15 107.98 35.63 59.80
C ALA A 15 106.60 36.26 60.04
N LEU A 16 106.53 37.56 60.37
CA LEU A 16 105.29 38.33 60.49
C LEU A 16 104.71 38.67 59.12
N ALA A 17 105.54 38.96 58.11
CA ALA A 17 105.08 39.12 56.73
C ALA A 17 104.61 37.78 56.16
N VAL A 18 105.25 36.66 56.46
CA VAL A 18 104.83 35.30 56.09
C VAL A 18 103.59 34.89 56.90
N PHE A 19 103.51 35.21 58.19
CA PHE A 19 102.34 34.96 59.04
C PHE A 19 101.14 35.81 58.63
N LEU A 20 101.35 37.09 58.30
CA LEU A 20 100.33 37.97 57.72
C LEU A 20 99.97 37.52 56.32
N TYR A 21 100.92 37.04 55.50
CA TYR A 21 100.66 36.50 54.16
C TYR A 21 99.83 35.21 54.21
N PHE A 22 100.07 34.33 55.19
CA PHE A 22 99.26 33.12 55.41
C PHE A 22 97.91 33.40 56.11
N ARG A 23 97.77 34.47 56.91
CA ARG A 23 96.49 34.89 57.52
C ARG A 23 95.70 35.91 56.72
N LEU A 24 96.28 36.52 55.69
CA LEU A 24 95.63 37.55 54.87
C LEU A 24 94.40 36.99 54.15
N ASP A 25 94.48 35.75 53.67
CA ASP A 25 93.37 35.07 53.01
C ASP A 25 92.26 34.68 54.01
N ASP A 26 92.60 34.19 55.22
CA ASP A 26 91.64 33.89 56.29
C ASP A 26 90.89 35.15 56.78
N GLU A 27 91.60 36.27 56.94
CA GLU A 27 91.02 37.54 57.38
C GLU A 27 90.25 38.22 56.23
N ALA A 28 90.73 38.11 54.99
CA ALA A 28 89.99 38.56 53.81
C ALA A 28 88.67 37.80 53.65
N GLN A 29 88.65 36.48 53.93
CA GLN A 29 87.43 35.68 53.93
C GLN A 29 86.42 36.22 54.95
N ARG A 30 86.83 36.41 56.21
CA ARG A 30 85.95 36.96 57.27
C ARG A 30 85.42 38.35 56.93
N LEU A 31 86.27 39.23 56.40
CA LEU A 31 85.89 40.59 56.01
C LEU A 31 84.92 40.59 54.82
N CYS A 32 85.13 39.74 53.83
CA CYS A 32 84.24 39.58 52.69
C CYS A 32 82.88 39.00 53.10
N GLU A 33 82.89 37.97 53.95
CA GLU A 33 81.67 37.37 54.49
C GLU A 33 80.88 38.39 55.33
N ALA A 34 81.54 39.15 56.21
CA ALA A 34 80.91 40.23 56.97
C ALA A 34 80.36 41.34 56.07
N ALA A 35 81.07 41.71 55.00
CA ALA A 35 80.63 42.71 54.05
C ALA A 35 79.38 42.25 53.27
N LEU A 36 79.38 41.02 52.74
CA LEU A 36 78.21 40.45 52.05
C LEU A 36 77.00 40.33 53.00
N ASN A 37 77.21 39.88 54.24
CA ASN A 37 76.15 39.78 55.24
C ASN A 37 75.50 41.14 55.56
N ARG A 38 76.26 42.25 55.61
CA ARG A 38 75.69 43.60 55.78
C ARG A 38 74.70 43.98 54.68
N HIS A 39 74.88 43.46 53.47
CA HIS A 39 73.99 43.74 52.34
C HIS A 39 72.80 42.78 52.24
N CYS A 40 72.89 41.60 52.88
CA CYS A 40 71.93 40.50 52.74
C CYS A 40 71.05 40.29 54.00
N GLU A 41 71.46 40.78 55.17
CA GLU A 41 70.70 40.70 56.42
C GLU A 41 69.52 41.70 56.48
N PRO A 42 68.40 41.34 57.14
CA PRO A 42 68.22 40.18 58.02
C PRO A 42 67.78 38.88 57.33
N SER A 43 67.30 38.94 56.09
CA SER A 43 66.60 37.84 55.41
C SER A 43 67.51 36.75 54.84
N PHE A 44 68.76 37.06 54.54
CA PHE A 44 69.73 36.12 53.97
C PHE A 44 71.07 36.17 54.70
N VAL A 45 71.82 35.07 54.61
CA VAL A 45 73.19 34.95 55.10
C VAL A 45 74.10 34.59 53.95
N ALA A 46 75.14 35.36 53.74
CA ALA A 46 76.24 35.02 52.86
C ALA A 46 77.30 34.22 53.63
N ARG A 47 77.82 33.19 52.99
CA ARG A 47 78.97 32.38 53.40
C ARG A 47 80.01 32.45 52.30
N VAL A 48 81.28 32.59 52.68
CA VAL A 48 82.39 32.62 51.73
C VAL A 48 83.31 31.46 52.07
N GLY A 49 83.54 30.54 51.13
CA GLY A 49 84.38 29.36 51.37
C GLY A 49 85.86 29.71 51.54
N ALA A 50 86.38 30.57 50.67
CA ALA A 50 87.73 31.14 50.76
C ALA A 50 87.76 32.50 50.06
N ALA A 51 88.67 33.40 50.45
CA ALA A 51 88.92 34.64 49.70
C ALA A 51 90.41 34.88 49.55
N ARG A 52 90.83 35.33 48.37
CA ARG A 52 92.22 35.67 48.05
C ARG A 52 92.32 37.13 47.71
N TYR A 53 93.13 37.87 48.47
CA TYR A 53 93.41 39.27 48.20
C TYR A 53 94.59 39.40 47.23
N THR A 54 94.42 40.17 46.16
CA THR A 54 95.49 40.51 45.22
C THR A 54 95.73 42.02 45.25
N PRO A 55 96.87 42.49 45.80
CA PRO A 55 97.17 43.92 45.91
C PRO A 55 97.04 44.67 44.58
N GLY A 56 96.28 45.77 44.58
CA GLY A 56 96.06 46.61 43.39
C GLY A 56 95.13 46.04 42.32
N GLN A 57 94.66 44.79 42.45
CA GLN A 57 93.73 44.15 41.50
C GLN A 57 92.35 43.86 42.11
N GLY A 58 92.28 43.53 43.40
CA GLY A 58 91.04 43.33 44.15
C GLY A 58 90.98 42.03 44.95
N VAL A 59 89.75 41.56 45.23
CA VAL A 59 89.51 40.32 46.00
C VAL A 59 88.80 39.29 45.13
N THR A 60 89.31 38.06 45.14
CA THR A 60 88.62 36.90 44.55
C THR A 60 88.05 36.04 45.67
N MET A 61 86.73 35.86 45.69
CA MET A 61 86.06 34.95 46.61
C MET A 61 85.71 33.64 45.89
N TYR A 62 85.88 32.52 46.58
CA TYR A 62 85.58 31.18 46.10
C TYR A 62 84.43 30.58 46.90
N ASN A 63 83.52 29.87 46.21
CA ASN A 63 82.36 29.22 46.81
C ASN A 63 81.52 30.19 47.67
N VAL A 64 81.11 31.31 47.08
CA VAL A 64 80.21 32.26 47.74
C VAL A 64 78.80 31.69 47.70
N GLU A 65 78.19 31.49 48.86
CA GLU A 65 76.84 30.96 48.99
C GLU A 65 75.98 31.97 49.76
N ILE A 66 74.83 32.35 49.20
CA ILE A 66 73.81 33.13 49.89
C ILE A 66 72.63 32.21 50.17
N VAL A 67 72.34 32.04 51.45
CA VAL A 67 71.25 31.19 51.96
C VAL A 67 70.14 32.02 52.58
N GLU A 68 68.90 31.63 52.34
CA GLU A 68 67.70 32.22 52.97
C GLU A 68 67.57 31.75 54.42
N ARG A 69 67.32 32.68 55.35
CA ARG A 69 66.96 32.34 56.74
C ARG A 69 65.48 31.99 56.83
N LEU A 70 65.18 30.71 56.94
CA LEU A 70 63.83 30.20 57.17
C LEU A 70 63.64 29.86 58.67
N ASN A 71 62.58 30.39 59.28
CA ASN A 71 62.23 30.05 60.66
C ASN A 71 61.86 28.56 60.75
N TRP A 72 62.54 27.80 61.61
CA TRP A 72 62.25 26.38 61.90
C TRP A 72 62.37 25.41 60.69
N ARG A 73 63.11 25.80 59.64
CA ARG A 73 63.46 24.94 58.49
C ARG A 73 64.95 25.04 58.19
N PRO A 74 65.58 24.02 57.56
CA PRO A 74 66.97 24.13 57.13
C PRO A 74 67.14 25.32 56.16
N PRO A 75 68.27 26.07 56.25
CA PRO A 75 68.55 27.19 55.37
C PRO A 75 68.60 26.73 53.91
N ARG A 76 68.07 27.55 53.01
CA ARG A 76 67.93 27.23 51.59
C ARG A 76 68.92 28.03 50.76
N GLY A 77 69.72 27.38 49.92
CA GLY A 77 70.59 28.06 48.96
C GLY A 77 69.80 28.87 47.94
N VAL A 78 70.13 30.16 47.79
CA VAL A 78 69.51 31.10 46.85
C VAL A 78 70.48 31.49 45.76
N LEU A 79 71.72 31.82 46.08
CA LEU A 79 72.75 32.16 45.11
C LEU A 79 74.05 31.45 45.47
N GLN A 80 74.60 30.67 44.55
CA GLN A 80 75.93 30.07 44.69
C GLN A 80 76.82 30.63 43.59
N ILE A 81 78.04 31.04 43.91
CA ILE A 81 79.01 31.57 42.94
C ILE A 81 80.32 30.84 43.16
N ASP A 82 80.81 30.13 42.14
CA ASP A 82 82.03 29.34 42.22
C ASP A 82 83.25 30.26 42.37
N GLU A 83 83.34 31.32 41.54
CA GLU A 83 84.35 32.37 41.66
C GLU A 83 83.72 33.76 41.50
N LEU A 84 83.90 34.64 42.49
CA LEU A 84 83.45 36.03 42.47
C LEU A 84 84.66 36.97 42.56
N HIS A 85 84.97 37.64 41.46
CA HIS A 85 86.06 38.61 41.38
C HIS A 85 85.50 40.01 41.62
N VAL A 86 85.94 40.67 42.69
CA VAL A 86 85.59 42.06 42.98
C VAL A 86 86.81 42.92 42.71
N GLN A 87 86.78 43.68 41.62
CA GLN A 87 87.87 44.53 41.13
C GLN A 87 87.61 45.99 41.46
N GLY A 88 88.67 46.72 41.83
CA GLY A 88 88.57 48.10 42.27
C GLY A 88 89.88 48.60 42.86
N GLN A 89 89.85 49.81 43.43
CA GLN A 89 90.99 50.35 44.17
C GLN A 89 90.96 49.83 45.61
N PHE A 90 91.73 48.76 45.86
CA PHE A 90 91.93 48.19 47.19
C PHE A 90 93.35 48.51 47.65
N ASP A 91 93.48 49.45 48.59
CA ASP A 91 94.70 49.66 49.37
C ASP A 91 94.51 49.13 50.81
N VAL A 92 95.60 48.85 51.51
CA VAL A 92 95.54 48.27 52.88
C VAL A 92 94.74 49.19 53.84
N ALA A 93 94.72 50.50 53.59
CA ALA A 93 94.01 51.48 54.39
C ALA A 93 92.48 51.48 54.17
N SER A 94 92.02 51.20 52.94
CA SER A 94 90.60 51.18 52.55
C SER A 94 89.91 49.86 52.91
N LEU A 95 90.65 48.75 52.95
CA LEU A 95 90.22 47.46 53.52
C LEU A 95 89.96 47.58 55.04
N MET A 96 90.88 48.20 55.79
CA MET A 96 90.73 48.40 57.25
C MET A 96 89.58 49.36 57.62
N ARG A 97 89.23 50.31 56.73
CA ARG A 97 88.10 51.24 56.91
C ARG A 97 86.75 50.69 56.45
N GLY A 98 86.72 49.52 55.80
CA GLY A 98 85.50 48.86 55.34
C GLY A 98 84.73 49.60 54.24
N LYS A 99 85.40 50.41 53.40
CA LYS A 99 84.78 51.17 52.29
C LYS A 99 85.64 51.16 51.01
N PRO A 100 85.86 50.00 50.35
CA PRO A 100 86.58 49.94 49.07
C PRO A 100 85.74 50.48 47.90
N VAL A 101 86.38 51.12 46.92
CA VAL A 101 85.71 51.58 45.68
C VAL A 101 85.76 50.45 44.65
N ILE A 102 84.61 49.85 44.38
CA ILE A 102 84.45 48.73 43.46
C ILE A 102 84.13 49.28 42.07
N THR A 103 84.90 48.88 41.06
CA THR A 103 84.69 49.30 39.66
C THR A 103 84.08 48.21 38.80
N ARG A 104 84.38 46.93 39.09
CA ARG A 104 83.87 45.79 38.32
C ARG A 104 83.71 44.55 39.19
N ILE A 105 82.63 43.81 38.99
CA ILE A 105 82.34 42.54 39.63
C ILE A 105 82.20 41.48 38.53
N VAL A 106 82.98 40.40 38.59
CA VAL A 106 82.87 39.27 37.65
C VAL A 106 82.49 38.02 38.44
N ALA A 107 81.29 37.50 38.21
CA ALA A 107 80.83 36.26 38.81
C ALA A 107 80.92 35.14 37.76
N LYS A 108 81.71 34.10 38.03
CA LYS A 108 81.83 32.91 37.18
C LYS A 108 80.99 31.77 37.71
N ALA A 109 80.28 31.12 36.80
CA ALA A 109 79.33 30.05 37.06
C ALA A 109 78.31 30.34 38.19
N PRO A 110 77.73 31.55 38.32
CA PRO A 110 76.76 31.81 39.37
C PRO A 110 75.48 31.01 39.14
N ARG A 111 74.95 30.37 40.17
CA ARG A 111 73.71 29.59 40.19
C ARG A 111 72.69 30.27 41.09
N LEU A 112 71.66 30.86 40.49
CA LEU A 112 70.58 31.56 41.19
C LEU A 112 69.32 30.68 41.22
N ALA A 113 68.85 30.33 42.41
CA ALA A 113 67.61 29.58 42.63
C ALA A 113 66.47 30.50 43.05
N ILE A 114 65.57 30.79 42.12
CA ILE A 114 64.37 31.60 42.31
C ILE A 114 63.18 30.67 42.58
N THR A 115 62.65 30.67 43.79
CA THR A 115 61.52 29.82 44.18
C THR A 115 60.26 30.63 44.46
N LYS A 116 59.13 30.23 43.88
CA LYS A 116 57.79 30.68 44.26
C LYS A 116 57.29 29.84 45.45
N ARG A 117 57.13 30.48 46.61
CA ARG A 117 56.67 29.88 47.86
C ARG A 117 55.17 29.55 47.80
N GLU A 118 54.68 28.72 48.73
CA GLU A 118 53.26 28.32 48.81
C GLU A 118 52.28 29.49 48.96
N ASP A 119 52.71 30.58 49.62
CA ASP A 119 51.95 31.82 49.78
C ASP A 119 51.92 32.69 48.50
N GLY A 120 52.57 32.24 47.42
CA GLY A 120 52.65 32.93 46.14
C GLY A 120 53.76 33.97 46.03
N THR A 121 54.51 34.23 47.10
CA THR A 121 55.66 35.14 47.11
C THR A 121 56.91 34.49 46.51
N TRP A 122 57.83 35.28 45.96
CA TRP A 122 59.11 34.79 45.45
C TRP A 122 60.18 34.89 46.54
N ASN A 123 61.03 33.86 46.69
CA ASN A 123 62.12 33.85 47.68
C ASN A 123 63.13 34.99 47.50
N VAL A 124 63.24 35.53 46.30
CA VAL A 124 64.10 36.67 45.97
C VAL A 124 63.41 38.03 46.15
N ALA A 125 62.13 38.09 46.56
CA ALA A 125 61.42 39.36 46.72
C ALA A 125 62.05 40.28 47.77
N ASP A 126 62.65 39.67 48.82
CA ASP A 126 63.35 40.38 49.90
C ASP A 126 64.84 40.58 49.60
N PHE A 127 65.32 40.12 48.43
CA PHE A 127 66.71 40.19 48.03
C PHE A 127 67.05 41.60 47.52
N GLN A 128 67.20 42.54 48.46
CA GLN A 128 67.57 43.92 48.19
C GLN A 128 69.03 44.16 48.56
N PHE A 129 69.88 44.49 47.57
CA PHE A 129 71.22 45.00 47.88
C PHE A 129 71.11 46.39 48.50
N ARG A 130 71.15 46.46 49.83
CA ARG A 130 71.14 47.74 50.57
C ARG A 130 72.36 48.56 50.17
N ARG A 131 72.11 49.72 49.56
CA ARG A 131 73.16 50.67 49.17
C ARG A 131 73.75 51.37 50.38
N SER A 132 75.07 51.41 50.47
CA SER A 132 75.81 52.42 51.21
C SER A 132 75.78 53.73 50.40
N GLY A 133 75.12 54.77 50.90
CA GLY A 133 74.86 56.00 50.15
C GLY A 133 76.12 56.63 49.53
N GLY A 134 76.08 56.90 48.22
CA GLY A 134 77.05 57.72 47.49
C GLY A 134 78.12 57.01 46.65
N ALA A 135 78.25 55.68 46.70
CA ALA A 135 79.28 54.95 45.92
C ALA A 135 78.88 54.77 44.43
N PRO A 136 79.84 54.81 43.48
CA PRO A 136 79.58 54.55 42.06
C PRO A 136 79.13 53.09 41.85
N ILE A 137 78.24 52.87 40.88
CA ILE A 137 77.73 51.52 40.58
C ILE A 137 78.77 50.76 39.77
N PRO A 138 79.25 49.58 40.22
CA PRO A 138 80.21 48.80 39.47
C PRO A 138 79.56 48.13 38.26
N ARG A 139 80.36 47.93 37.20
CA ARG A 139 80.02 46.99 36.13
C ARG A 139 79.91 45.57 36.70
N VAL A 140 78.88 44.81 36.34
CA VAL A 140 78.74 43.40 36.72
C VAL A 140 78.75 42.52 35.48
N ASP A 141 79.68 41.58 35.41
CA ASP A 141 79.72 40.54 34.36
C ASP A 141 79.42 39.16 34.99
N LEU A 142 78.37 38.50 34.50
CA LEU A 142 78.02 37.13 34.83
C LEU A 142 78.50 36.22 33.69
N GLN A 143 79.33 35.23 34.00
CA GLN A 143 79.86 34.28 33.03
C GLN A 143 79.33 32.88 33.30
N ASN A 144 78.72 32.23 32.30
CA ASN A 144 78.21 30.86 32.41
C ASN A 144 77.24 30.65 33.59
N ALA A 145 76.39 31.64 33.84
CA ALA A 145 75.39 31.63 34.89
C ALA A 145 74.29 30.59 34.63
N THR A 146 73.68 30.12 35.71
CA THR A 146 72.49 29.27 35.69
C THR A 146 71.41 29.91 36.57
N VAL A 147 70.20 30.07 36.04
CA VAL A 147 69.04 30.53 36.80
C VAL A 147 68.02 29.41 36.86
N LEU A 148 67.67 28.95 38.06
CA LEU A 148 66.68 27.91 38.29
C LEU A 148 65.42 28.53 38.88
N LEU A 149 64.31 28.50 38.17
CA LEU A 149 62.99 28.83 38.69
C LEU A 149 62.34 27.57 39.26
N THR A 150 61.84 27.59 40.50
CA THR A 150 61.16 26.45 41.15
C THR A 150 59.83 26.90 41.76
N SER A 151 58.77 26.08 41.69
CA SER A 151 57.47 26.38 42.31
C SER A 151 57.12 25.32 43.35
N GLU A 152 56.70 25.76 44.55
CA GLU A 152 56.33 24.87 45.67
C GLU A 152 54.83 24.56 45.74
N ALA A 153 54.03 25.17 44.87
CA ALA A 153 52.60 24.87 44.80
C ALA A 153 52.36 23.40 44.42
N ARG A 154 51.51 22.69 45.18
CA ARG A 154 50.97 21.34 44.87
C ARG A 154 51.95 20.14 44.88
N GLY A 155 52.93 20.12 45.79
CA GLY A 155 53.52 18.86 46.30
C GLY A 155 54.52 18.09 45.42
N LYS A 156 54.68 18.43 44.13
CA LYS A 156 55.85 18.02 43.31
C LYS A 156 56.40 19.28 42.65
N GLY A 157 57.50 19.81 43.19
CA GLY A 157 58.13 21.01 42.66
C GLY A 157 58.59 20.79 41.21
N GLN A 158 58.18 21.67 40.30
CA GLN A 158 58.74 21.73 38.95
C GLN A 158 59.81 22.81 38.93
N THR A 159 60.98 22.47 38.36
CA THR A 159 62.11 23.38 38.21
C THR A 159 62.37 23.64 36.72
N LEU A 160 62.43 24.91 36.35
CA LEU A 160 62.76 25.40 35.02
C LEU A 160 64.13 26.07 35.08
N GLY A 161 65.12 25.56 34.36
CA GLY A 161 66.49 26.08 34.39
C GLY A 161 66.85 26.83 33.11
N LEU A 162 67.47 28.01 33.24
CA LEU A 162 68.18 28.70 32.17
C LEU A 162 69.70 28.60 32.42
N HIS A 163 70.40 27.83 31.61
CA HIS A 163 71.81 27.50 31.69
C HIS A 163 72.66 28.32 30.70
N HIS A 164 73.97 28.33 30.92
CA HIS A 164 74.97 29.01 30.07
C HIS A 164 74.64 30.47 29.77
N LEU A 165 74.10 31.18 30.78
CA LEU A 165 73.73 32.59 30.67
C LEU A 165 74.97 33.47 30.86
N HIS A 166 75.16 34.41 29.94
CA HIS A 166 76.12 35.49 30.05
C HIS A 166 75.36 36.79 30.20
N ALA A 167 75.72 37.62 31.17
CA ALA A 167 75.11 38.93 31.33
C ALA A 167 76.15 40.00 31.64
N THR A 168 75.95 41.20 31.08
CA THR A 168 76.71 42.39 31.41
C THR A 168 75.74 43.47 31.87
N ILE A 169 76.02 44.05 33.04
CA ILE A 169 75.26 45.12 33.66
C ILE A 169 76.22 46.30 33.84
N ASP A 170 76.04 47.35 33.06
CA ASP A 170 76.92 48.53 33.02
C ASP A 170 76.13 49.80 33.41
N PRO A 171 76.70 50.74 34.18
CA PRO A 171 76.04 52.03 34.41
C PRO A 171 75.88 52.81 33.11
N VAL A 172 74.74 53.48 32.94
CA VAL A 172 74.52 54.40 31.82
C VAL A 172 75.39 55.65 32.04
N ALA A 173 76.10 56.11 30.99
CA ALA A 173 76.92 57.32 31.07
C ALA A 173 76.10 58.51 31.60
N ASP A 174 76.68 59.26 32.55
CA ASP A 174 76.06 60.41 33.25
C ASP A 174 74.83 60.12 34.15
N SER A 175 74.51 58.86 34.46
CA SER A 175 73.41 58.52 35.39
C SER A 175 73.77 57.41 36.40
N ASN A 176 73.88 57.77 37.68
CA ASN A 176 73.97 56.80 38.80
C ASN A 176 72.61 56.16 39.16
N LYS A 177 71.60 56.30 38.30
CA LYS A 177 70.23 55.82 38.52
C LYS A 177 69.79 54.76 37.51
N GLN A 178 70.53 54.52 36.43
CA GLN A 178 70.15 53.60 35.36
C GLN A 178 71.31 52.69 34.95
N LEU A 179 70.97 51.47 34.55
CA LEU A 179 71.90 50.41 34.18
C LEU A 179 71.52 49.85 32.81
N ASN A 180 72.49 49.79 31.90
CA ASN A 180 72.42 48.99 30.68
C ASN A 180 72.57 47.51 31.04
N VAL A 181 71.63 46.69 30.60
CA VAL A 181 71.63 45.24 30.82
C VAL A 181 71.66 44.57 29.46
N VAL A 182 72.62 43.65 29.27
CA VAL A 182 72.70 42.76 28.11
C VAL A 182 72.80 41.33 28.63
N ILE A 183 71.92 40.45 28.18
CA ILE A 183 71.85 39.05 28.58
C ILE A 183 71.84 38.21 27.30
N THR A 184 72.70 37.19 27.24
CA THR A 184 72.72 36.19 26.17
C THR A 184 72.83 34.80 26.78
N ALA A 185 71.98 33.87 26.38
CA ALA A 185 72.02 32.47 26.84
C ALA A 185 71.86 31.51 25.66
N ARG A 186 72.47 30.33 25.78
CA ARG A 186 72.28 29.20 24.86
C ARG A 186 71.92 27.98 25.70
N ASP A 187 70.73 27.43 25.48
CA ASP A 187 70.20 26.39 26.35
C ASP A 187 69.43 25.31 25.58
N THR A 188 69.07 24.25 26.29
CA THR A 188 68.16 23.18 25.93
C THR A 188 66.72 23.66 25.73
N ILE A 189 66.24 24.62 26.54
CA ILE A 189 64.86 25.14 26.42
C ILE A 189 64.72 26.04 25.20
N ALA A 190 65.77 26.78 24.84
CA ALA A 190 65.82 27.72 23.73
C ALA A 190 67.22 27.76 23.11
N ARG A 191 67.31 27.64 21.78
CA ARG A 191 68.58 27.66 21.04
C ARG A 191 69.40 28.91 21.36
N THR A 192 68.74 30.06 21.40
CA THR A 192 69.34 31.34 21.81
C THR A 192 68.31 32.19 22.53
N VAL A 193 68.72 32.85 23.61
CA VAL A 193 67.96 33.90 24.29
C VAL A 193 68.84 35.13 24.37
N GLU A 194 68.33 36.27 23.92
CA GLU A 194 68.99 37.57 23.99
C GLU A 194 68.03 38.55 24.64
N ALA A 195 68.49 39.35 25.59
CA ALA A 195 67.75 40.46 26.14
C ALA A 195 68.67 41.66 26.32
N ARG A 196 68.19 42.86 25.98
CA ARG A 196 68.95 44.10 26.11
C ARG A 196 68.04 45.25 26.55
N GLY A 197 68.55 46.16 27.36
CA GLY A 197 67.80 47.37 27.67
C GLY A 197 68.32 48.09 28.91
N VAL A 198 67.43 48.88 29.53
CA VAL A 198 67.78 49.76 30.65
C VAL A 198 66.93 49.42 31.87
N VAL A 199 67.57 49.29 33.02
CA VAL A 199 66.94 49.01 34.32
C VAL A 199 67.32 50.12 35.30
N ALA A 200 66.37 50.67 36.03
CA ALA A 200 66.64 51.58 37.12
C ALA A 200 67.44 50.86 38.21
N ALA A 201 68.40 51.54 38.81
CA ALA A 201 69.33 50.88 39.71
C ALA A 201 68.72 50.43 41.06
N ASP A 202 67.47 50.83 41.32
CA ASP A 202 66.61 50.33 42.42
C ASP A 202 65.60 49.26 41.96
N GLY A 203 65.61 48.89 40.68
CA GLY A 203 64.69 47.91 40.08
C GLY A 203 63.25 48.42 39.89
N SER A 204 62.95 49.67 40.23
CA SER A 204 61.59 50.23 40.19
C SER A 204 61.06 50.50 38.78
N GLN A 205 61.97 50.62 37.81
CA GLN A 205 61.66 50.82 36.40
C GLN A 205 62.56 49.97 35.52
N PHE A 206 62.03 49.47 34.41
CA PHE A 206 62.85 48.86 33.38
C PHE A 206 62.18 48.90 32.02
N ARG A 207 63.01 48.79 30.98
CA ARG A 207 62.60 48.52 29.59
C ARG A 207 63.61 47.56 28.98
N LEU A 208 63.16 46.37 28.59
CA LEU A 208 63.98 45.32 28.03
C LEU A 208 63.38 44.86 26.70
N GLU A 209 64.17 44.89 25.64
CA GLU A 209 63.91 44.17 24.40
C GLU A 209 64.46 42.75 24.57
N TYR A 210 63.71 41.75 24.12
CA TYR A 210 64.16 40.36 24.16
C TYR A 210 63.84 39.63 22.86
N LYS A 211 64.66 38.62 22.57
CA LYS A 211 64.52 37.70 21.45
C LYS A 211 64.90 36.30 21.91
N ALA A 212 64.02 35.33 21.72
CA ALA A 212 64.28 33.93 21.98
C ALA A 212 63.99 33.12 20.71
N GLU A 213 64.95 32.34 20.23
CA GLU A 213 64.78 31.50 19.04
C GLU A 213 64.84 30.02 19.40
N GLY A 214 64.06 29.22 18.68
CA GLY A 214 64.10 27.77 18.81
C GLY A 214 63.65 27.26 20.18
N VAL A 215 62.71 27.94 20.83
CA VAL A 215 62.13 27.48 22.09
C VAL A 215 61.32 26.22 21.82
N GLN A 216 61.70 25.10 22.43
CA GLN A 216 61.04 23.82 22.18
C GLN A 216 59.75 23.70 23.00
N THR A 217 58.59 23.74 22.36
CA THR A 217 57.30 23.60 23.03
C THR A 217 57.05 22.13 23.36
N THR A 218 57.53 21.67 24.51
CA THR A 218 57.24 20.34 25.04
C THR A 218 56.08 20.39 26.04
N SER A 219 55.40 19.26 26.25
CA SER A 219 54.35 19.16 27.26
C SER A 219 54.88 19.44 28.68
N GLU A 220 56.15 19.10 28.92
CA GLU A 220 56.86 19.40 30.17
C GLU A 220 57.07 20.91 30.34
N LEU A 221 57.62 21.60 29.33
CA LEU A 221 57.81 23.06 29.38
C LEU A 221 56.48 23.80 29.58
N MET A 222 55.45 23.45 28.81
CA MET A 222 54.13 24.07 28.92
C MET A 222 53.48 23.80 30.28
N GLY A 223 53.65 22.59 30.82
CA GLY A 223 53.22 22.23 32.17
C GLY A 223 53.93 23.07 33.23
N SER A 224 55.24 23.23 33.11
CA SER A 224 56.05 24.06 34.02
C SER A 224 55.63 25.51 33.99
N LEU A 225 55.50 26.11 32.81
CA LEU A 225 55.08 27.50 32.67
C LEU A 225 53.67 27.75 33.24
N ALA A 226 52.75 26.80 33.10
CA ALA A 226 51.43 26.87 33.73
C ALA A 226 51.50 26.78 35.26
N HIS A 227 52.40 25.96 35.80
CA HIS A 227 52.62 25.78 37.23
C HIS A 227 53.19 27.03 37.93
N PHE A 228 53.95 27.84 37.19
CA PHE A 228 54.41 29.16 37.65
C PHE A 228 53.34 30.25 37.55
N GLY A 229 52.24 29.98 36.85
CA GLY A 229 51.19 30.95 36.56
C GLY A 229 51.55 31.93 35.44
N PHE A 230 52.60 31.65 34.67
CA PHE A 230 53.00 32.48 33.52
C PHE A 230 52.06 32.34 32.33
N ILE A 231 51.41 31.19 32.21
CA ILE A 231 50.44 30.92 31.16
C ILE A 231 49.25 30.19 31.80
N ARG A 232 48.03 30.53 31.42
CA ARG A 232 46.91 29.60 31.64
C ARG A 232 47.08 28.45 30.64
N PRO A 233 46.93 27.17 31.05
CA PRO A 233 47.12 26.05 30.13
C PRO A 233 46.25 26.26 28.89
N MET A 234 46.90 26.52 27.77
CA MET A 234 46.24 26.64 26.47
C MET A 234 45.72 25.25 26.11
N ALA A 235 44.51 25.16 25.58
CA ALA A 235 43.87 23.89 25.22
C ALA A 235 44.55 23.14 24.04
N LEU A 236 45.59 23.72 23.44
CA LEU A 236 46.33 23.18 22.31
C LEU A 236 47.75 22.78 22.73
N PRO A 237 48.02 21.48 22.96
CA PRO A 237 49.38 21.00 23.13
C PRO A 237 50.09 21.04 21.77
N LEU A 238 50.90 22.09 21.59
CA LEU A 238 51.76 22.29 20.43
C LEU A 238 53.10 21.61 20.66
N ARG A 239 53.60 20.87 19.66
CA ARG A 239 54.96 20.33 19.62
C ARG A 239 55.69 20.95 18.44
N GLY A 240 56.74 21.73 18.73
CA GLY A 240 57.55 22.36 17.70
C GLY A 240 58.46 23.42 18.28
N ALA A 241 59.10 24.18 17.39
CA ALA A 241 59.92 25.32 17.76
C ALA A 241 59.12 26.61 17.64
N VAL A 242 59.15 27.43 18.69
CA VAL A 242 58.61 28.79 18.69
C VAL A 242 59.73 29.80 18.85
N SER A 243 59.64 30.90 18.12
CA SER A 243 60.48 32.07 18.32
C SER A 243 59.65 33.21 18.89
N PHE A 244 60.19 33.90 19.88
CA PHE A 244 59.57 35.07 20.52
C PHE A 244 60.47 36.29 20.32
N SER A 245 59.88 37.44 20.12
CA SER A 245 60.59 38.71 20.18
C SER A 245 59.67 39.80 20.69
N GLY A 246 60.16 40.69 21.52
CA GLY A 246 59.29 41.66 22.15
C GLY A 246 59.99 42.68 23.00
N GLU A 247 59.15 43.51 23.62
CA GLU A 247 59.55 44.49 24.63
C GLU A 247 58.75 44.22 25.90
N VAL A 248 59.40 44.33 27.04
CA VAL A 248 58.76 44.37 28.36
C VAL A 248 59.21 45.62 29.08
N SER A 249 58.28 46.37 29.66
CA SER A 249 58.58 47.58 30.39
C SER A 249 57.71 47.75 31.63
N GLN A 250 58.28 48.39 32.65
CA GLN A 250 57.57 48.80 33.84
C GLN A 250 57.96 50.24 34.19
N PRO A 251 57.03 51.21 34.10
CA PRO A 251 57.27 52.56 34.58
C PRO A 251 57.13 52.64 36.11
N ALA A 252 57.69 53.66 36.76
CA ALA A 252 57.67 53.73 38.24
C ALA A 252 56.24 53.83 38.75
N GLY A 253 55.87 52.94 39.68
CA GLY A 253 54.51 52.85 40.22
C GLY A 253 53.46 52.36 39.22
N GLY A 254 53.84 52.03 37.98
CA GLY A 254 52.96 51.52 36.94
C GLY A 254 52.88 50.00 36.90
N LYS A 255 51.92 49.50 36.13
CA LYS A 255 51.77 48.06 35.85
C LYS A 255 52.78 47.63 34.79
N LEU A 256 53.10 46.33 34.79
CA LEU A 256 53.92 45.70 33.76
C LEU A 256 53.20 45.80 32.39
N ASP A 257 53.88 46.37 31.40
CA ASP A 257 53.45 46.41 30.01
C ASP A 257 54.39 45.57 29.14
N TRP A 258 53.85 44.89 28.15
CA TRP A 258 54.64 43.99 27.31
C TRP A 258 54.03 43.79 25.93
N ARG A 259 54.87 43.50 24.96
CA ARG A 259 54.47 43.17 23.59
C ARG A 259 55.34 42.04 23.09
N THR A 260 54.75 40.91 22.74
CA THR A 260 55.46 39.71 22.31
C THR A 260 54.96 39.27 20.94
N ALA A 261 55.76 39.46 19.90
CA ALA A 261 55.57 38.77 18.64
C ALA A 261 56.05 37.32 18.78
N PHE A 262 55.31 36.38 18.19
CA PHE A 262 55.65 34.98 18.19
C PHE A 262 55.49 34.37 16.79
N ASN A 263 56.40 33.45 16.46
CA ASN A 263 56.37 32.66 15.24
C ASN A 263 56.61 31.18 15.59
N PHE A 264 55.56 30.39 15.49
CA PHE A 264 55.59 28.94 15.61
C PHE A 264 55.65 28.32 14.22
N ALA A 265 56.63 27.46 13.95
CA ALA A 265 56.79 26.87 12.62
C ALA A 265 57.13 25.38 12.68
N GLY A 266 56.45 24.60 11.83
CA GLY A 266 56.84 23.21 11.51
C GLY A 266 56.51 22.19 12.60
N GLY A 267 55.43 22.42 13.35
CA GLY A 267 55.03 21.56 14.46
C GLY A 267 53.81 20.68 14.22
N GLU A 268 53.52 19.83 15.20
CA GLU A 268 52.30 19.04 15.31
C GLU A 268 51.45 19.60 16.47
N ALA A 269 50.14 19.65 16.31
CA ALA A 269 49.21 19.95 17.40
C ALA A 269 48.25 18.78 17.60
N ARG A 270 48.13 18.29 18.84
CA ARG A 270 47.27 17.15 19.17
C ARG A 270 46.11 17.58 20.07
N LEU A 271 44.96 17.83 19.47
CA LEU A 271 43.74 18.12 20.21
C LEU A 271 43.09 16.80 20.68
N ALA A 272 42.71 16.72 21.95
CA ALA A 272 42.05 15.53 22.50
C ALA A 272 40.73 15.18 21.79
N ALA A 273 40.05 16.18 21.24
CA ALA A 273 38.79 16.02 20.51
C ALA A 273 38.98 15.62 19.02
N LEU A 274 40.19 15.70 18.47
CA LEU A 274 40.49 15.31 17.09
C LEU A 274 41.10 13.91 17.05
N LYS A 275 40.56 13.04 16.18
CA LYS A 275 41.10 11.68 15.98
C LYS A 275 42.50 11.68 15.37
N ARG A 276 42.79 12.67 14.52
CA ARG A 276 44.07 12.85 13.82
C ARG A 276 44.71 14.16 14.30
N PRO A 277 46.04 14.21 14.46
CA PRO A 277 46.74 15.45 14.79
C PRO A 277 46.72 16.43 13.63
N LEU A 278 46.92 17.71 13.94
CA LEU A 278 47.22 18.75 12.97
C LEU A 278 48.72 18.73 12.68
N THR A 279 49.10 18.67 11.41
CA THR A 279 50.50 18.67 10.96
C THR A 279 50.84 19.99 10.25
N GLU A 280 52.13 20.24 10.06
CA GLU A 280 52.62 21.48 9.42
C GLU A 280 52.07 22.76 10.06
N VAL A 281 51.86 22.73 11.38
CA VAL A 281 51.27 23.84 12.11
C VAL A 281 52.22 25.03 12.07
N LYS A 282 51.72 26.15 11.58
CA LYS A 282 52.40 27.45 11.53
C LYS A 282 51.48 28.47 12.17
N ILE A 283 52.00 29.28 13.10
CA ILE A 283 51.23 30.33 13.77
C ILE A 283 52.11 31.56 13.92
N VAL A 284 51.66 32.67 13.35
CA VAL A 284 52.30 33.98 13.46
C VAL A 284 51.32 34.93 14.13
N GLY A 285 51.78 35.62 15.17
CA GLY A 285 50.93 36.55 15.89
C GLY A 285 51.68 37.37 16.92
N GLU A 286 50.88 38.07 17.73
CA GLU A 286 51.34 39.02 18.72
C GLU A 286 50.47 38.92 19.98
N ALA A 287 51.09 38.93 21.15
CA ALA A 287 50.43 38.95 22.44
C ALA A 287 50.81 40.23 23.21
N THR A 288 49.84 40.82 23.90
CA THR A 288 50.00 42.03 24.74
C THR A 288 49.15 41.87 26.01
N PRO A 289 49.30 42.74 27.04
CA PRO A 289 48.35 42.78 28.15
C PRO A 289 46.90 42.95 27.68
N GLY A 290 46.69 43.64 26.56
CA GLY A 290 45.38 43.89 25.95
C GLY A 290 44.77 42.69 25.24
N GLY A 291 45.55 41.63 24.94
CA GLY A 291 45.01 40.41 24.33
C GLY A 291 45.96 39.70 23.36
N LEU A 292 45.37 38.92 22.45
CA LEU A 292 46.09 38.07 21.49
C LEU A 292 45.62 38.37 20.07
N ARG A 293 46.56 38.60 19.15
CA ARG A 293 46.31 38.70 17.70
C ARG A 293 47.04 37.56 16.99
N ILE A 294 46.34 36.82 16.16
CA ILE A 294 46.88 35.80 15.26
C ILE A 294 46.73 36.36 13.85
N ASP A 295 47.85 36.73 13.25
CA ASP A 295 47.90 37.31 11.91
C ASP A 295 47.67 36.24 10.84
N ASN A 296 48.30 35.07 11.05
CA ASN A 296 48.11 33.92 10.19
C ASN A 296 48.43 32.63 10.96
N ALA A 297 47.50 31.68 10.94
CA ALA A 297 47.69 30.32 11.38
C ALA A 297 47.33 29.36 10.24
N GLY A 298 48.20 28.39 9.98
CA GLY A 298 47.99 27.37 8.95
C GLY A 298 48.30 25.99 9.50
N ALA A 299 47.52 24.99 9.12
CA ALA A 299 47.77 23.60 9.46
C ALA A 299 47.17 22.66 8.41
N ARG A 300 47.71 21.44 8.33
CA ARG A 300 47.10 20.33 7.60
C ARG A 300 46.35 19.41 8.57
N TRP A 301 45.19 18.93 8.17
CA TRP A 301 44.41 17.94 8.90
C TRP A 301 44.00 16.79 7.97
N GLY A 302 44.88 15.79 7.88
CA GLY A 302 44.83 14.82 6.79
C GLY A 302 45.11 15.52 5.45
N ASP A 303 44.16 15.40 4.52
CA ASP A 303 44.24 16.07 3.22
C ASP A 303 43.79 17.54 3.29
N SER A 304 42.97 17.89 4.28
CA SER A 304 42.38 19.22 4.44
C SER A 304 43.41 20.28 4.83
N VAL A 305 43.28 21.48 4.28
CA VAL A 305 44.14 22.64 4.63
C VAL A 305 43.33 23.65 5.42
N ILE A 306 43.79 23.95 6.64
CA ILE A 306 43.15 24.90 7.56
C ILE A 306 43.96 26.19 7.56
N ARG A 307 43.28 27.34 7.38
CA ARG A 307 43.82 28.69 7.55
C ARG A 307 42.97 29.44 8.56
N LEU A 308 43.59 30.14 9.49
CA LEU A 308 42.93 30.85 10.57
C LEU A 308 43.61 32.20 10.83
N ALA A 309 42.81 33.23 11.05
CA ALA A 309 43.25 34.50 11.60
C ALA A 309 42.27 34.92 12.69
N GLY A 310 42.72 35.68 13.68
CA GLY A 310 41.81 36.10 14.73
C GLY A 310 42.41 37.03 15.75
N ARG A 311 41.56 37.64 16.54
CA ARG A 311 41.95 38.51 17.66
C ARG A 311 41.10 38.20 18.88
N ARG A 312 41.68 38.39 20.05
CA ARG A 312 41.04 38.28 21.35
C ARG A 312 41.39 39.52 22.15
N GLU A 313 40.39 40.18 22.72
CA GLU A 313 40.53 41.41 23.50
C GLU A 313 40.46 41.08 25.00
N GLY A 314 41.63 40.84 25.59
CA GLY A 314 41.83 40.48 26.99
C GLY A 314 42.02 38.98 27.25
N TRP A 315 42.41 38.66 28.48
CA TRP A 315 42.79 37.31 28.91
C TRP A 315 41.75 36.64 29.84
N GLY A 316 40.64 37.34 30.14
CA GLY A 316 39.51 36.81 30.92
C GLY A 316 38.75 35.72 30.17
N PHE A 317 37.96 34.90 30.87
CA PHE A 317 37.23 33.77 30.25
C PHE A 317 36.25 34.23 29.16
N PHE A 318 35.47 35.28 29.45
CA PHE A 318 34.51 35.91 28.54
C PHE A 318 35.09 37.10 27.75
N ALA A 319 36.39 37.11 27.51
CA ALA A 319 37.01 38.15 26.69
C ALA A 319 36.45 38.09 25.25
N PRO A 320 36.05 39.24 24.66
CA PRO A 320 35.61 39.29 23.28
C PRO A 320 36.65 38.71 22.33
N LEU A 321 36.20 38.05 21.27
CA LEU A 321 37.08 37.52 20.23
C LEU A 321 36.40 37.54 18.87
N ALA A 322 37.22 37.60 17.82
CA ALA A 322 36.79 37.43 16.44
C ALA A 322 37.77 36.49 15.74
N VAL A 323 37.26 35.48 15.05
CA VAL A 323 38.05 34.45 14.36
C VAL A 323 37.48 34.25 12.97
N ARG A 324 38.36 34.26 11.98
CA ARG A 324 38.10 33.85 10.60
C ARG A 324 38.86 32.55 10.35
N CYS A 325 38.16 31.53 9.86
CA CYS A 325 38.70 30.21 9.58
C CYS A 325 38.26 29.76 8.18
N ARG A 326 39.17 29.16 7.43
CA ARG A 326 38.89 28.52 6.14
C ARG A 326 39.51 27.14 6.12
N MET A 327 38.72 26.15 5.73
CA MET A 327 39.13 24.77 5.54
C MET A 327 38.87 24.40 4.07
N ASP A 328 39.94 24.14 3.33
CA ASP A 328 39.84 23.67 1.94
C ASP A 328 39.91 22.12 1.93
N ASP A 329 39.11 21.49 1.06
CA ASP A 329 39.02 20.02 0.89
C ASP A 329 38.75 19.24 2.20
N PHE A 330 37.83 19.76 3.01
CA PHE A 330 37.46 19.17 4.28
C PHE A 330 36.74 17.84 4.12
N ASP A 331 37.30 16.79 4.73
CA ASP A 331 36.65 15.48 4.86
C ASP A 331 35.53 15.54 5.91
N LEU A 332 34.27 15.51 5.45
CA LEU A 332 33.10 15.55 6.31
C LEU A 332 33.09 14.37 7.30
N ALA A 333 33.60 13.19 6.93
CA ALA A 333 33.65 12.04 7.82
C ALA A 333 34.62 12.22 9.01
N ALA A 334 35.59 13.14 8.90
CA ALA A 334 36.54 13.46 9.94
C ALA A 334 36.00 14.41 11.01
N THR A 335 34.78 14.94 10.84
CA THR A 335 34.19 15.97 11.73
C THR A 335 34.10 15.52 13.19
N PRO A 336 34.66 16.28 14.15
CA PRO A 336 34.53 16.01 15.58
C PRO A 336 33.15 16.48 16.06
N THR A 337 32.13 15.62 15.93
CA THR A 337 30.75 15.96 16.30
C THR A 337 30.59 16.47 17.73
N GLY A 338 31.44 16.02 18.66
CA GLY A 338 31.47 16.49 20.05
C GLY A 338 31.97 17.94 20.24
N MET A 339 32.54 18.57 19.22
CA MET A 339 32.94 19.98 19.23
C MET A 339 31.89 20.90 18.58
N LEU A 340 30.88 20.33 17.91
CA LEU A 340 29.82 21.11 17.28
C LEU A 340 28.84 21.65 18.33
N PRO A 341 28.25 22.84 18.12
CA PRO A 341 27.08 23.27 18.88
C PRO A 341 25.96 22.22 18.84
N ALA A 342 25.17 22.08 19.91
CA ALA A 342 24.17 21.01 20.05
C ALA A 342 23.23 20.88 18.83
N LYS A 343 22.71 21.99 18.31
CA LYS A 343 21.85 21.97 17.11
C LYS A 343 22.59 21.49 15.85
N ALA A 344 23.85 21.88 15.68
CA ALA A 344 24.67 21.41 14.56
C ALA A 344 25.06 19.94 14.72
N ALA A 345 25.30 19.46 15.94
CA ALA A 345 25.55 18.05 16.23
C ALA A 345 24.31 17.18 15.91
N ASN A 346 23.11 17.63 16.30
CA ASN A 346 21.85 16.96 15.95
C ASN A 346 21.63 16.93 14.43
N ALA A 347 21.85 18.06 13.75
CA ALA A 347 21.79 18.11 12.29
C ALA A 347 22.82 17.14 11.65
N TRP A 348 24.03 17.03 12.22
CA TRP A 348 25.04 16.08 11.74
C TRP A 348 24.60 14.62 11.89
N GLN A 349 23.93 14.28 13.00
CA GLN A 349 23.41 12.93 13.27
C GLN A 349 22.22 12.56 12.37
N ARG A 350 21.33 13.53 12.11
CA ARG A 350 20.18 13.37 11.20
C ARG A 350 20.64 13.26 9.74
N PHE A 351 21.52 14.18 9.30
CA PHE A 351 21.87 14.27 7.88
C PHE A 351 23.03 13.36 7.44
N ARG A 352 23.84 12.89 8.40
CA ARG A 352 24.99 11.98 8.21
C ARG A 352 25.83 12.30 6.96
N PRO A 353 26.32 13.54 6.83
CA PRO A 353 27.03 13.97 5.64
C PRO A 353 28.39 13.27 5.53
N LEU A 354 28.76 12.88 4.31
CA LEU A 354 30.06 12.32 3.93
C LEU A 354 30.57 13.02 2.66
N GLY A 355 31.84 12.81 2.32
CA GLY A 355 32.47 13.40 1.14
C GLY A 355 33.29 14.66 1.45
N ARG A 356 33.47 15.52 0.45
CA ARG A 356 34.36 16.69 0.52
C ARG A 356 33.61 18.02 0.48
N ALA A 357 34.06 18.99 1.27
CA ALA A 357 33.53 20.36 1.27
C ALA A 357 34.61 21.42 1.53
N ASP A 358 34.44 22.63 0.98
CA ASP A 358 35.17 23.81 1.45
C ASP A 358 34.32 24.54 2.49
N VAL A 359 34.92 24.86 3.64
CA VAL A 359 34.21 25.51 4.75
C VAL A 359 34.91 26.81 5.11
N ALA A 360 34.23 27.94 4.96
CA ALA A 360 34.67 29.23 5.47
C ALA A 360 33.75 29.66 6.62
N VAL A 361 34.32 30.14 7.73
CA VAL A 361 33.58 30.56 8.91
C VAL A 361 34.18 31.84 9.48
N ASP A 362 33.34 32.85 9.70
CA ASP A 362 33.62 34.00 10.54
C ASP A 362 32.81 33.89 11.82
N VAL A 363 33.46 34.04 12.96
CA VAL A 363 32.80 33.96 14.26
C VAL A 363 33.24 35.15 15.11
N SER A 364 32.28 35.89 15.66
CA SER A 364 32.53 36.89 16.69
C SER A 364 31.86 36.49 18.00
N PHE A 365 32.45 36.91 19.11
CA PHE A 365 31.90 36.78 20.45
C PHE A 365 32.15 38.10 21.18
N ASP A 366 31.08 38.74 21.65
CA ASP A 366 31.13 40.05 22.32
C ASP A 366 31.35 39.95 23.85
N GLY A 367 31.57 38.74 24.36
CA GLY A 367 31.63 38.43 25.79
C GLY A 367 30.34 37.82 26.35
N ARG A 368 29.24 37.80 25.59
CA ARG A 368 27.96 37.20 25.98
C ARG A 368 27.34 36.34 24.88
N VAL A 369 27.34 36.80 23.64
CA VAL A 369 26.63 36.19 22.51
C VAL A 369 27.61 35.86 21.39
N TRP A 370 27.43 34.69 20.79
CA TRP A 370 28.16 34.24 19.60
C TRP A 370 27.43 34.66 18.33
N ALA A 371 28.15 35.20 17.36
CA ALA A 371 27.62 35.52 16.03
C ALA A 371 28.45 34.80 14.94
N PRO A 372 27.92 33.73 14.34
CA PRO A 372 28.60 33.02 13.25
C PRO A 372 28.14 33.53 11.87
N ARG A 373 29.02 33.49 10.88
CA ARG A 373 28.74 33.50 9.43
C ARG A 373 29.52 32.35 8.82
N ALA A 374 28.90 31.59 7.92
CA ALA A 374 29.57 30.44 7.33
C ALA A 374 29.16 30.22 5.87
N THR A 375 30.12 29.83 5.05
CA THR A 375 29.90 29.35 3.67
C THR A 375 30.44 27.94 3.59
N ILE A 376 29.57 26.97 3.34
CA ILE A 376 29.92 25.57 3.16
C ILE A 376 29.67 25.23 1.70
N THR A 377 30.71 24.89 0.94
CA THR A 377 30.62 24.51 -0.47
C THR A 377 30.88 23.01 -0.62
N ALA A 378 29.85 22.23 -0.93
CA ALA A 378 29.98 20.80 -1.20
C ALA A 378 30.62 20.57 -2.58
N ARG A 379 31.60 19.65 -2.67
CA ARG A 379 32.35 19.34 -3.91
C ARG A 379 32.22 17.90 -4.40
N ASP A 380 31.71 17.01 -3.55
CA ASP A 380 31.31 15.64 -3.86
C ASP A 380 30.75 15.03 -2.57
N ALA A 381 29.66 15.63 -2.07
CA ALA A 381 29.08 15.24 -0.79
C ALA A 381 28.01 14.16 -0.98
N SER A 382 27.73 13.41 0.09
CA SER A 382 26.53 12.59 0.20
C SER A 382 25.89 12.81 1.55
N PHE A 383 24.56 12.79 1.61
CA PHE A 383 23.80 12.96 2.85
C PHE A 383 22.44 12.28 2.70
N GLU A 384 21.79 11.99 3.82
CA GLU A 384 20.43 11.41 3.89
C GLU A 384 19.63 12.19 4.93
N ASP A 385 18.32 12.00 5.07
CA ASP A 385 17.59 12.45 6.26
C ASP A 385 17.16 11.22 7.06
N ALA A 386 18.04 10.75 7.95
CA ALA A 386 17.84 9.49 8.67
C ALA A 386 16.60 9.46 9.57
N GLU A 387 16.00 10.62 9.86
CA GLU A 387 14.81 10.73 10.71
C GLU A 387 13.52 10.83 9.89
N LYS A 388 13.49 11.66 8.83
CA LYS A 388 12.25 11.95 8.09
C LYS A 388 12.14 11.27 6.74
N PHE A 389 13.26 10.94 6.09
CA PHE A 389 13.26 10.30 4.77
C PHE A 389 14.64 9.67 4.52
N PRO A 390 14.88 8.42 4.96
CA PRO A 390 16.21 7.79 4.98
C PRO A 390 16.70 7.36 3.59
N TYR A 391 16.70 8.28 2.63
CA TYR A 391 17.18 8.12 1.27
C TYR A 391 18.45 8.96 1.07
N ARG A 392 19.57 8.28 0.77
CA ARG A 392 20.88 8.94 0.61
C ARG A 392 21.05 9.51 -0.79
N LEU A 393 21.22 10.82 -0.86
CA LEU A 393 21.65 11.51 -2.08
C LEU A 393 23.17 11.47 -2.20
N THR A 394 23.66 11.30 -3.42
CA THR A 394 25.10 11.22 -3.75
C THR A 394 25.54 12.33 -4.70
N ASN A 395 26.85 12.48 -4.91
CA ASN A 395 27.44 13.46 -5.84
C ASN A 395 26.90 14.88 -5.64
N ALA A 396 26.66 15.25 -4.37
CA ALA A 396 26.05 16.51 -4.01
C ALA A 396 27.06 17.66 -4.09
N THR A 397 26.67 18.70 -4.83
CA THR A 397 27.42 19.94 -5.01
C THR A 397 26.54 21.14 -4.69
N GLY A 398 27.14 22.29 -4.40
CA GLY A 398 26.40 23.52 -4.09
C GLY A 398 26.82 24.13 -2.77
N GLN A 399 26.00 25.04 -2.25
CA GLN A 399 26.37 25.89 -1.11
C GLN A 399 25.31 25.91 -0.02
N ILE A 400 25.77 26.00 1.22
CA ILE A 400 24.98 26.36 2.40
C ILE A 400 25.59 27.64 2.97
N LEU A 401 24.77 28.68 3.10
CA LEU A 401 25.15 29.98 3.64
C LEU A 401 24.46 30.17 4.99
N VAL A 402 25.23 30.47 6.02
CA VAL A 402 24.74 30.87 7.34
C VAL A 402 24.97 32.37 7.47
N ASN A 403 23.92 33.14 7.77
CA ASN A 403 23.96 34.60 7.91
C ASN A 403 24.54 35.33 6.69
N GLY A 404 24.14 34.88 5.49
CA GLY A 404 24.60 35.43 4.20
C GLY A 404 25.97 34.95 3.75
N GLY A 405 26.63 34.06 4.51
CA GLY A 405 27.96 33.54 4.17
C GLY A 405 29.11 34.42 4.65
N VAL A 406 30.34 33.93 4.45
CA VAL A 406 31.55 34.72 4.72
C VAL A 406 31.72 35.76 3.61
N SER A 407 31.87 37.02 4.02
CA SER A 407 32.11 38.16 3.12
C SER A 407 33.60 38.54 3.11
N GLU A 408 34.04 39.17 2.02
CA GLU A 408 35.37 39.81 1.97
C GLU A 408 35.48 40.97 2.97
N ASP A 409 34.35 41.57 3.35
CA ASP A 409 34.27 42.60 4.38
C ASP A 409 34.82 42.06 5.72
N PRO A 410 35.85 42.68 6.31
CA PRO A 410 36.43 42.27 7.59
C PRO A 410 35.55 42.60 8.80
N THR A 411 34.37 43.20 8.61
CA THR A 411 33.46 43.55 9.70
C THR A 411 32.99 42.29 10.44
N PRO A 412 33.21 42.19 11.77
CA PRO A 412 32.74 41.05 12.55
C PRO A 412 31.21 40.87 12.42
N PRO A 413 30.71 39.64 12.33
CA PRO A 413 29.27 39.39 12.34
C PRO A 413 28.64 39.95 13.63
N ALA A 414 27.45 40.53 13.52
CA ALA A 414 26.67 41.02 14.64
C ALA A 414 25.80 39.90 15.25
N PRO A 415 25.58 39.89 16.57
CA PRO A 415 24.70 38.92 17.22
C PRO A 415 23.24 39.09 16.75
N GLY A 416 22.53 37.98 16.58
CA GLY A 416 21.14 37.96 16.14
C GLY A 416 20.69 36.54 15.80
N ASP A 417 19.42 36.42 15.41
CA ASP A 417 18.88 35.17 14.88
C ASP A 417 19.56 34.81 13.57
N ALA A 418 19.86 33.52 13.38
CA ALA A 418 20.55 33.12 12.19
C ALA A 418 19.61 32.85 11.01
N THR A 419 20.08 33.22 9.81
CA THR A 419 19.52 32.78 8.54
C THR A 419 20.35 31.63 7.98
N ILE A 420 19.68 30.67 7.32
CA ILE A 420 20.34 29.56 6.63
C ILE A 420 19.74 29.44 5.23
N ASP A 421 20.55 29.70 4.21
CA ASP A 421 20.21 29.50 2.81
C ASP A 421 20.91 28.25 2.28
N VAL A 422 20.17 27.36 1.64
CA VAL A 422 20.67 26.10 1.08
C VAL A 422 20.40 26.10 -0.41
N ARG A 423 21.41 25.76 -1.21
CA ARG A 423 21.27 25.45 -2.63
C ARG A 423 22.21 24.31 -2.98
N LEU A 424 21.65 23.10 -3.01
CA LEU A 424 22.39 21.87 -3.30
C LEU A 424 21.80 21.18 -4.52
N GLN A 425 22.64 20.48 -5.27
CA GLN A 425 22.27 19.58 -6.34
C GLN A 425 22.99 18.25 -6.11
N GLY A 426 22.24 17.17 -5.91
CA GLY A 426 22.76 15.81 -5.77
C GLY A 426 22.07 14.84 -6.73
N GLN A 427 22.24 13.55 -6.48
CA GLN A 427 21.71 12.48 -7.29
C GLN A 427 20.93 11.45 -6.46
N ALA A 428 19.78 11.03 -6.98
CA ALA A 428 18.96 9.93 -6.49
C ALA A 428 19.02 8.78 -7.51
N ASP A 429 19.79 7.74 -7.21
CA ASP A 429 20.09 6.61 -8.12
C ASP A 429 20.46 7.07 -9.55
N GLY A 430 21.31 8.11 -9.63
CA GLY A 430 21.81 8.71 -10.87
C GLY A 430 20.96 9.84 -11.45
N ALA A 431 19.72 10.04 -11.00
CA ALA A 431 18.87 11.14 -11.45
C ALA A 431 19.13 12.43 -10.64
N PRO A 432 19.15 13.62 -11.27
CA PRO A 432 19.44 14.87 -10.59
C PRO A 432 18.31 15.29 -9.63
N VAL A 433 18.69 15.71 -8.42
CA VAL A 433 17.80 16.29 -7.40
C VAL A 433 18.38 17.61 -6.93
N VAL A 434 17.57 18.66 -6.94
CA VAL A 434 17.90 20.00 -6.46
C VAL A 434 17.19 20.24 -5.13
N ILE A 435 17.93 20.74 -4.14
CA ILE A 435 17.41 21.15 -2.85
C ILE A 435 17.68 22.64 -2.68
N THR A 436 16.62 23.41 -2.45
CA THR A 436 16.70 24.83 -2.10
C THR A 436 15.97 25.08 -0.81
N ALA A 437 16.55 25.84 0.12
CA ALA A 437 15.89 26.20 1.36
C ALA A 437 16.31 27.58 1.82
N ALA A 438 15.45 28.26 2.57
CA ALA A 438 15.76 29.48 3.27
C ALA A 438 15.06 29.45 4.64
N PHE A 439 15.84 29.48 5.71
CA PHE A 439 15.36 29.48 7.09
C PHE A 439 15.80 30.75 7.80
N HIS A 440 15.00 31.24 8.74
CA HIS A 440 15.31 32.36 9.62
C HIS A 440 14.92 32.03 11.08
N GLY A 441 15.28 32.88 12.04
CA GLY A 441 15.00 32.60 13.46
C GLY A 441 15.81 31.44 14.03
N VAL A 442 16.90 31.02 13.37
CA VAL A 442 17.66 29.85 13.80
C VAL A 442 18.59 30.22 14.96
N SER A 443 18.13 30.05 16.19
CA SER A 443 18.97 30.31 17.36
C SER A 443 20.03 29.22 17.56
N PHE A 444 21.32 29.56 17.55
CA PHE A 444 22.42 28.61 17.87
C PHE A 444 22.74 28.51 19.38
N GLY A 445 21.99 29.21 20.24
CA GLY A 445 22.13 29.20 21.70
C GLY A 445 21.17 28.25 22.42
N ARG A 446 21.09 28.37 23.76
CA ARG A 446 20.03 27.73 24.57
C ARG A 446 18.70 28.40 24.25
N SER A 447 17.99 27.87 23.25
CA SER A 447 16.59 28.23 22.99
C SER A 447 15.73 27.80 24.17
N ALA A 448 14.81 28.66 24.61
CA ALA A 448 13.74 28.26 25.51
C ALA A 448 12.96 27.10 24.87
N SER A 449 12.66 26.07 25.66
CA SER A 449 11.93 24.89 25.21
C SER A 449 10.46 25.24 25.02
N THR A 450 10.02 25.37 23.77
CA THR A 450 8.63 25.08 23.42
C THR A 450 8.43 23.57 23.45
N ASP A 451 7.44 23.09 24.19
CA ASP A 451 7.05 21.67 24.27
C ASP A 451 5.60 21.54 23.74
N PRO A 452 5.37 20.81 22.62
CA PRO A 452 6.35 20.08 21.81
C PRO A 452 7.29 21.01 21.01
N PRO A 453 8.52 20.55 20.70
CA PRO A 453 9.45 21.32 19.89
C PRO A 453 8.95 21.44 18.44
N PRO A 454 9.16 22.59 17.79
CA PRO A 454 8.77 22.79 16.40
C PRO A 454 9.46 21.82 15.44
N LYS A 455 8.75 21.34 14.41
CA LYS A 455 9.27 20.38 13.42
C LYS A 455 10.28 20.97 12.40
N MET A 456 10.27 22.29 12.21
CA MET A 456 11.24 23.04 11.40
C MET A 456 11.30 24.51 11.82
N PRO A 457 12.43 25.22 11.64
CA PRO A 457 12.48 26.68 11.81
C PRO A 457 11.55 27.40 10.83
N PRO A 458 11.13 28.64 11.13
CA PRO A 458 10.45 29.49 10.15
C PRO A 458 11.25 29.63 8.85
N GLY A 459 10.54 29.57 7.72
CA GLY A 459 11.12 29.52 6.38
C GLY A 459 10.58 28.37 5.53
N TRP A 460 11.32 27.97 4.50
CA TRP A 460 10.89 26.95 3.56
C TRP A 460 12.04 26.07 3.07
N VAL A 461 11.70 24.86 2.65
CA VAL A 461 12.57 23.94 1.90
C VAL A 461 11.80 23.35 0.73
N GLU A 462 12.46 23.25 -0.42
CA GLU A 462 11.96 22.64 -1.64
C GLU A 462 12.97 21.61 -2.15
N VAL A 463 12.46 20.43 -2.50
CA VAL A 463 13.20 19.34 -3.11
C VAL A 463 12.56 19.05 -4.46
N ALA A 464 13.32 19.17 -5.54
CA ALA A 464 12.86 18.94 -6.90
C ALA A 464 13.75 17.90 -7.59
N GLY A 465 13.16 16.84 -8.11
CA GLY A 465 13.83 15.79 -8.89
C GLY A 465 13.18 15.62 -10.25
N ASN A 466 14.00 15.36 -11.27
CA ASN A 466 13.53 15.10 -12.63
C ASN A 466 13.98 13.70 -13.06
N SER A 467 13.06 12.89 -13.58
CA SER A 467 13.32 11.55 -14.07
C SER A 467 13.90 10.59 -13.01
N VAL A 468 13.49 10.77 -11.74
CA VAL A 468 13.96 9.94 -10.61
C VAL A 468 13.41 8.52 -10.75
N PRO A 469 14.26 7.48 -10.75
CA PRO A 469 13.78 6.11 -10.86
C PRO A 469 13.04 5.68 -9.58
N ILE A 470 11.94 4.95 -9.75
CA ILE A 470 11.27 4.28 -8.63
C ILE A 470 12.09 3.03 -8.30
N SER A 471 13.02 3.15 -7.36
CA SER A 471 13.86 2.06 -6.88
C SER A 471 13.33 1.47 -5.58
N GLU A 472 13.71 0.23 -5.26
CA GLU A 472 13.43 -0.39 -3.96
C GLU A 472 13.93 0.49 -2.79
N ARG A 473 15.05 1.19 -2.97
CA ARG A 473 15.59 2.13 -1.98
C ARG A 473 14.68 3.35 -1.76
N LEU A 474 14.05 3.86 -2.82
CA LEU A 474 13.11 4.98 -2.74
C LEU A 474 11.84 4.55 -2.01
N VAL A 475 11.30 3.38 -2.34
CA VAL A 475 10.11 2.82 -1.68
C VAL A 475 10.40 2.50 -0.21
N ALA A 476 11.56 1.92 0.10
CA ALA A 476 11.99 1.63 1.47
C ALA A 476 12.21 2.90 2.33
N ALA A 477 12.39 4.07 1.70
CA ALA A 477 12.55 5.34 2.40
C ALA A 477 11.21 6.00 2.78
N ILE A 478 10.06 5.45 2.38
CA ILE A 478 8.74 5.96 2.77
C ILE A 478 8.56 5.80 4.29
N PRO A 479 8.37 6.89 5.06
CA PRO A 479 8.38 6.83 6.53
C PRO A 479 7.15 6.17 7.13
N ASP A 480 5.99 6.35 6.50
CA ASP A 480 4.72 5.79 6.96
C ASP A 480 4.62 4.31 6.55
N GLU A 481 4.42 3.42 7.52
CA GLU A 481 4.47 1.97 7.29
C GLU A 481 3.27 1.46 6.47
N GLU A 482 2.08 2.04 6.67
CA GLU A 482 0.89 1.66 5.91
C GLU A 482 0.99 2.13 4.46
N ALA A 483 1.43 3.38 4.24
CA ALA A 483 1.70 3.92 2.92
C ALA A 483 2.80 3.14 2.21
N ARG A 484 3.88 2.77 2.91
CA ARG A 484 4.96 1.96 2.35
C ARG A 484 4.46 0.59 1.92
N ARG A 485 3.71 -0.14 2.77
CA ARG A 485 3.12 -1.44 2.42
C ARG A 485 2.17 -1.34 1.22
N PHE A 486 1.38 -0.27 1.16
CA PHE A 486 0.50 -0.04 0.01
C PHE A 486 1.30 0.19 -1.28
N VAL A 487 2.32 1.06 -1.25
CA VAL A 487 3.19 1.31 -2.42
C VAL A 487 3.95 0.05 -2.82
N GLU A 488 4.44 -0.74 -1.86
CA GLU A 488 5.07 -2.05 -2.12
C GLU A 488 4.09 -3.01 -2.83
N SER A 489 2.82 -3.06 -2.42
CA SER A 489 1.81 -3.92 -3.05
C SER A 489 1.43 -3.55 -4.49
N LEU A 490 1.83 -2.35 -4.95
CA LEU A 490 1.65 -1.91 -6.34
C LEU A 490 2.82 -2.33 -7.24
N HIS A 491 3.92 -2.84 -6.67
CA HIS A 491 5.17 -3.16 -7.36
C HIS A 491 5.60 -2.10 -8.39
N PRO A 492 5.67 -0.80 -8.00
CA PRO A 492 5.84 0.27 -8.97
C PRO A 492 7.27 0.29 -9.51
N THR A 493 7.38 0.36 -10.83
CA THR A 493 8.65 0.60 -11.53
C THR A 493 8.47 1.73 -12.55
N GLY A 494 9.55 2.37 -12.97
CA GLY A 494 9.50 3.51 -13.90
C GLY A 494 10.18 4.74 -13.32
N ARG A 495 9.68 5.94 -13.67
CA ARG A 495 10.28 7.20 -13.25
C ARG A 495 9.24 8.20 -12.75
N ILE A 496 9.68 9.12 -11.91
CA ILE A 496 8.87 10.23 -11.41
C ILE A 496 9.60 11.56 -11.58
N ASP A 497 8.83 12.59 -11.90
CA ASP A 497 9.25 13.97 -11.65
C ASP A 497 8.58 14.42 -10.36
N VAL A 498 9.32 15.00 -9.44
CA VAL A 498 8.80 15.31 -8.11
C VAL A 498 9.22 16.71 -7.70
N ARG A 499 8.29 17.46 -7.12
CA ARG A 499 8.53 18.73 -6.45
C ARG A 499 7.81 18.71 -5.12
N TRP A 500 8.57 18.67 -4.04
CA TRP A 500 8.08 18.71 -2.67
C TRP A 500 8.52 19.99 -1.99
N ARG A 501 7.61 20.68 -1.30
CA ARG A 501 7.87 21.91 -0.55
C ARG A 501 7.27 21.81 0.84
N ALA A 502 8.05 22.17 1.85
CA ALA A 502 7.58 22.40 3.21
C ALA A 502 7.86 23.85 3.60
N GLU A 503 6.85 24.53 4.13
CA GLU A 503 6.90 25.94 4.48
C GLU A 503 6.24 26.19 5.84
N ARG A 504 6.89 26.99 6.68
CA ARG A 504 6.38 27.42 7.97
C ARG A 504 6.54 28.93 8.05
N ILE A 505 5.44 29.66 8.12
CA ILE A 505 5.44 31.11 7.92
C ILE A 505 5.92 31.83 9.18
N ASN A 506 5.46 31.39 10.36
CA ASN A 506 5.76 32.04 11.62
C ASN A 506 5.95 31.03 12.76
N GLU A 507 6.29 31.55 13.94
CA GLU A 507 6.51 30.73 15.15
C GLU A 507 5.21 30.21 15.77
N GLU A 508 4.05 30.82 15.47
CA GLU A 508 2.73 30.42 15.98
C GLU A 508 2.25 29.10 15.35
N GLU A 509 2.58 28.86 14.09
CA GLU A 509 2.34 27.59 13.41
C GLU A 509 3.28 26.51 13.96
N LEU A 510 2.76 25.44 14.56
CA LEU A 510 3.59 24.32 15.05
C LEU A 510 4.03 23.35 13.94
N GLU A 511 3.21 23.24 12.88
CA GLU A 511 3.36 22.29 11.78
C GLU A 511 3.59 23.03 10.47
N PRO A 512 4.50 22.57 9.59
CA PRO A 512 4.67 23.18 8.27
C PRO A 512 3.56 22.80 7.31
N ALA A 513 3.19 23.74 6.44
CA ALA A 513 2.40 23.47 5.24
C ALA A 513 3.24 22.63 4.26
N ILE A 514 2.70 21.47 3.89
CA ILE A 514 3.35 20.52 2.96
C ILE A 514 2.62 20.55 1.62
N ALA A 515 3.39 20.65 0.54
CA ALA A 515 2.91 20.56 -0.83
C ALA A 515 3.78 19.60 -1.64
N LEU A 516 3.16 18.61 -2.30
CA LEU A 516 3.81 17.70 -3.23
C LEU A 516 3.15 17.83 -4.60
N ASN A 517 3.96 17.87 -5.66
CA ASN A 517 3.52 17.64 -7.03
C ASN A 517 4.43 16.57 -7.63
N MET A 518 3.86 15.44 -8.01
CA MET A 518 4.58 14.32 -8.58
C MET A 518 3.93 13.91 -9.90
N ARG A 519 4.74 13.75 -10.95
CA ARG A 519 4.32 13.22 -12.24
C ARG A 519 4.84 11.81 -12.39
N LEU A 520 3.97 10.87 -12.71
CA LEU A 520 4.32 9.51 -13.10
C LEU A 520 4.76 9.51 -14.57
N VAL A 521 5.92 8.91 -14.84
CA VAL A 521 6.55 8.89 -16.16
C VAL A 521 6.89 7.46 -16.55
N ASP A 522 6.09 6.91 -17.47
CA ASP A 522 6.29 5.58 -18.04
C ASP A 522 6.40 4.49 -16.96
N CYS A 523 5.47 4.51 -16.02
CA CYS A 523 5.48 3.58 -14.90
C CYS A 523 4.81 2.24 -15.25
N ARG A 524 5.16 1.19 -14.51
CA ARG A 524 4.43 -0.08 -14.48
C ARG A 524 3.98 -0.36 -13.07
N MET A 525 2.79 -0.94 -12.94
CA MET A 525 2.20 -1.30 -11.66
C MET A 525 1.53 -2.67 -11.78
N LEU A 526 1.64 -3.46 -10.72
CA LEU A 526 0.98 -4.75 -10.58
C LEU A 526 0.44 -4.82 -9.17
N TYR A 527 -0.87 -4.71 -8.98
CA TYR A 527 -1.45 -4.66 -7.65
C TYR A 527 -1.70 -6.07 -7.09
N ASP A 528 -1.17 -6.39 -5.91
CA ASP A 528 -1.24 -7.75 -5.36
C ASP A 528 -2.67 -8.32 -5.22
N ARG A 529 -3.66 -7.49 -4.86
CA ARG A 529 -5.06 -7.96 -4.68
C ARG A 529 -5.87 -8.02 -5.99
N PHE A 530 -5.35 -7.42 -7.05
CA PHE A 530 -5.93 -7.47 -8.40
C PHE A 530 -4.77 -7.39 -9.40
N PRO A 531 -4.06 -8.52 -9.63
CA PRO A 531 -2.77 -8.55 -10.32
C PRO A 531 -2.89 -8.40 -11.84
N TYR A 532 -3.62 -7.37 -12.28
CA TYR A 532 -3.72 -6.97 -13.67
C TYR A 532 -2.57 -5.99 -14.00
N PRO A 533 -1.67 -6.32 -14.94
CA PRO A 533 -0.48 -5.51 -15.20
C PRO A 533 -0.84 -4.20 -15.91
N LEU A 534 -0.61 -3.08 -15.24
CA LEU A 534 -0.73 -1.74 -15.84
C LEU A 534 0.65 -1.29 -16.33
N SER A 535 0.71 -0.89 -17.60
CA SER A 535 1.95 -0.47 -18.27
C SER A 535 1.82 0.94 -18.83
N HIS A 536 2.97 1.59 -19.04
CA HIS A 536 3.02 2.96 -19.57
C HIS A 536 2.15 3.93 -18.75
N VAL A 537 2.10 3.73 -17.44
CA VAL A 537 1.29 4.51 -16.51
C VAL A 537 1.85 5.92 -16.42
N THR A 538 1.00 6.89 -16.71
CA THR A 538 1.29 8.33 -16.62
C THR A 538 0.19 9.03 -15.84
N GLY A 539 0.48 10.20 -15.29
CA GLY A 539 -0.50 11.02 -14.57
C GLY A 539 0.13 11.82 -13.45
N TRP A 540 -0.70 12.43 -12.62
CA TRP A 540 -0.27 13.36 -11.57
C TRP A 540 -0.78 12.94 -10.20
N ILE A 541 0.09 13.13 -9.21
CA ILE A 541 -0.19 12.96 -7.78
C ILE A 541 0.14 14.30 -7.11
N GLU A 542 -0.86 14.90 -6.48
CA GLU A 542 -0.73 16.18 -5.78
C GLU A 542 -1.11 16.02 -4.31
N GLN A 543 -0.29 16.57 -3.41
CA GLN A 543 -0.60 16.68 -1.98
C GLN A 543 -0.67 18.14 -1.58
N ARG A 544 -1.70 18.51 -0.81
CA ARG A 544 -1.79 19.80 -0.10
C ARG A 544 -2.21 19.52 1.33
N GLY A 545 -1.29 19.71 2.27
CA GLY A 545 -1.50 19.31 3.66
C GLY A 545 -1.75 17.80 3.79
N LYS A 546 -2.96 17.41 4.22
CA LYS A 546 -3.37 16.00 4.34
C LYS A 546 -4.22 15.52 3.16
N GLU A 547 -4.60 16.41 2.25
CA GLU A 547 -5.38 16.07 1.06
C GLU A 547 -4.46 15.57 -0.05
N TRP A 548 -4.88 14.50 -0.72
CA TRP A 548 -4.23 13.98 -1.92
C TRP A 548 -5.20 13.98 -3.09
N LYS A 549 -4.70 14.28 -4.28
CA LYS A 549 -5.42 14.18 -5.54
C LYS A 549 -4.61 13.38 -6.54
N PHE A 550 -5.29 12.50 -7.25
CA PHE A 550 -4.75 11.70 -8.34
C PHE A 550 -5.55 12.06 -9.58
N TYR A 551 -4.90 12.52 -10.65
CA TYR A 551 -5.62 12.96 -11.84
C TYR A 551 -4.82 12.71 -13.10
N GLU A 552 -5.55 12.63 -14.22
CA GLU A 552 -5.00 12.26 -15.53
C GLU A 552 -4.20 10.94 -15.47
N LEU A 553 -4.59 10.01 -14.59
CA LEU A 553 -3.99 8.68 -14.56
C LEU A 553 -4.37 7.96 -15.85
N ARG A 554 -3.40 7.44 -16.58
CA ARG A 554 -3.61 6.69 -17.83
C ARG A 554 -2.64 5.54 -17.94
N SER A 555 -3.15 4.35 -18.21
CA SER A 555 -2.39 3.14 -18.58
C SER A 555 -2.56 2.86 -20.07
N ARG A 556 -1.53 2.32 -20.72
CA ARG A 556 -1.60 1.91 -22.13
C ARG A 556 -1.12 0.48 -22.34
N ASP A 557 -1.72 -0.17 -23.32
CA ASP A 557 -1.28 -1.49 -23.78
C ASP A 557 0.01 -1.40 -24.63
N THR A 558 0.51 -2.56 -25.07
CA THR A 558 1.71 -2.67 -25.91
C THR A 558 1.55 -2.05 -27.31
N GLN A 559 0.32 -1.77 -27.74
CA GLN A 559 -0.01 -1.11 -29.00
C GLN A 559 -0.22 0.41 -28.83
N GLY A 560 -0.08 0.92 -27.60
CA GLY A 560 -0.24 2.34 -27.27
C GLY A 560 -1.70 2.79 -27.10
N ARG A 561 -2.66 1.87 -27.06
CA ARG A 561 -4.08 2.17 -26.80
C ARG A 561 -4.29 2.38 -25.31
N THR A 562 -5.17 3.32 -24.96
CA THR A 562 -5.55 3.54 -23.55
C THR A 562 -6.29 2.30 -23.04
N LEU A 563 -5.75 1.71 -21.97
CA LEU A 563 -6.32 0.53 -21.32
C LEU A 563 -7.25 0.92 -20.17
N ALA A 564 -6.81 1.90 -19.38
CA ALA A 564 -7.58 2.45 -18.28
C ALA A 564 -7.19 3.91 -18.04
N GLU A 565 -8.16 4.71 -17.64
CA GLU A 565 -8.00 6.07 -17.15
C GLU A 565 -8.52 6.16 -15.71
N GLY A 566 -8.03 7.13 -14.93
CA GLY A 566 -8.45 7.26 -13.56
C GLY A 566 -8.24 8.63 -12.94
N PHE A 567 -9.06 8.90 -11.93
CA PHE A 567 -8.92 10.05 -11.04
C PHE A 567 -9.42 9.67 -9.65
N GLY A 568 -8.90 10.33 -8.63
CA GLY A 568 -9.26 10.03 -7.26
C GLY A 568 -8.74 11.06 -6.26
N SER A 569 -9.06 10.84 -5.00
CA SER A 569 -8.66 11.70 -3.90
C SER A 569 -8.55 10.93 -2.58
N LEU A 570 -7.71 11.44 -1.70
CA LEU A 570 -7.71 11.07 -0.28
C LEU A 570 -7.99 12.34 0.52
N GLU A 571 -9.16 12.41 1.15
CA GLU A 571 -9.60 13.58 1.91
C GLU A 571 -9.65 13.24 3.42
N PRO A 572 -9.09 14.09 4.29
CA PRO A 572 -9.23 13.92 5.74
C PRO A 572 -10.69 14.17 6.17
N ARG A 573 -11.16 13.42 7.17
CA ARG A 573 -12.45 13.62 7.85
C ARG A 573 -12.26 13.68 9.36
N GLU A 574 -13.27 14.12 10.11
CA GLU A 574 -13.20 14.14 11.58
C GLU A 574 -12.92 12.73 12.12
N GLY A 575 -11.69 12.50 12.60
CA GLY A 575 -11.25 11.21 13.14
C GLY A 575 -11.00 10.12 12.10
N SER A 576 -11.10 10.39 10.80
CA SER A 576 -10.89 9.41 9.72
C SER A 576 -10.37 10.06 8.42
N CYS A 577 -10.43 9.33 7.33
CA CYS A 577 -10.11 9.75 5.97
C CYS A 577 -11.04 9.01 5.02
N ARG A 578 -11.28 9.58 3.84
CA ARG A 578 -12.01 8.92 2.75
C ARG A 578 -11.11 8.86 1.52
N PHE A 579 -10.92 7.67 1.01
CA PHE A 579 -10.28 7.41 -0.27
C PHE A 579 -11.36 7.14 -1.32
N ASP A 580 -11.29 7.84 -2.45
CA ASP A 580 -12.13 7.61 -3.62
C ASP A 580 -11.23 7.51 -4.85
N LEU A 581 -11.48 6.50 -5.70
CA LEU A 581 -10.80 6.31 -6.97
C LEU A 581 -11.83 5.81 -7.99
N GLN A 582 -12.00 6.57 -9.07
CA GLN A 582 -12.74 6.11 -10.25
C GLN A 582 -11.75 5.68 -11.31
N LEU A 583 -11.94 4.46 -11.84
CA LEU A 583 -11.22 3.94 -12.99
C LEU A 583 -12.21 3.68 -14.11
N SER A 584 -11.85 4.03 -15.35
CA SER A 584 -12.64 3.69 -16.53
C SER A 584 -11.76 3.10 -17.62
N GLY A 585 -12.33 2.26 -18.47
CA GLY A 585 -11.62 1.71 -19.62
C GLY A 585 -12.57 1.47 -20.78
N GLU A 586 -12.05 1.61 -21.99
CA GLU A 586 -12.77 1.36 -23.24
C GLU A 586 -12.15 0.15 -23.94
N ALA A 587 -12.98 -0.72 -24.50
CA ALA A 587 -12.58 -1.92 -25.23
C ALA A 587 -11.64 -2.86 -24.44
N ALA A 588 -11.82 -2.95 -23.12
CA ALA A 588 -11.02 -3.80 -22.25
C ALA A 588 -11.22 -5.28 -22.61
N PRO A 589 -10.15 -6.04 -22.92
CA PRO A 589 -10.27 -7.41 -23.38
C PRO A 589 -10.70 -8.34 -22.23
N LEU A 590 -11.67 -9.20 -22.51
CA LEU A 590 -12.00 -10.32 -21.65
C LEU A 590 -11.08 -11.50 -21.97
N ASP A 591 -9.84 -11.43 -21.46
CA ASP A 591 -8.77 -12.40 -21.75
C ASP A 591 -8.30 -13.17 -20.49
N GLN A 592 -7.28 -14.01 -20.69
CA GLN A 592 -6.70 -14.79 -19.60
C GLN A 592 -6.05 -13.90 -18.53
N THR A 593 -5.49 -12.74 -18.92
CA THR A 593 -4.86 -11.81 -17.98
C THR A 593 -5.88 -11.18 -17.04
N LEU A 594 -7.07 -10.80 -17.55
CA LEU A 594 -8.16 -10.36 -16.70
C LEU A 594 -8.67 -11.50 -15.81
N TYR A 595 -8.87 -12.70 -16.37
CA TYR A 595 -9.30 -13.87 -15.62
C TYR A 595 -8.37 -14.17 -14.42
N ASP A 596 -7.06 -14.21 -14.66
CA ASP A 596 -6.06 -14.50 -13.62
C ASP A 596 -6.03 -13.42 -12.52
N ALA A 597 -6.44 -12.19 -12.83
CA ALA A 597 -6.51 -11.08 -11.88
C ALA A 597 -7.80 -11.03 -11.05
N LEU A 598 -8.87 -11.72 -11.48
CA LEU A 598 -10.16 -11.71 -10.79
C LEU A 598 -10.13 -12.47 -9.45
N PRO A 599 -10.93 -12.05 -8.46
CA PRO A 599 -11.13 -12.82 -7.23
C PRO A 599 -11.84 -14.16 -7.53
N GLU A 600 -11.72 -15.13 -6.61
CA GLU A 600 -12.21 -16.51 -6.81
C GLU A 600 -13.69 -16.59 -7.23
N ASN A 601 -14.57 -15.83 -6.57
CA ASN A 601 -16.01 -15.80 -6.92
C ASN A 601 -16.25 -15.33 -8.35
N ALA A 602 -15.51 -14.32 -8.80
CA ALA A 602 -15.61 -13.80 -10.17
C ALA A 602 -14.96 -14.76 -11.18
N GLN A 603 -13.88 -15.46 -10.82
CA GLN A 603 -13.31 -16.55 -11.64
C GLN A 603 -14.30 -17.71 -11.81
N GLN A 604 -15.08 -18.05 -10.77
CA GLN A 604 -16.14 -19.05 -10.86
C GLN A 604 -17.25 -18.60 -11.83
N ALA A 605 -17.73 -17.36 -11.72
CA ALA A 605 -18.69 -16.78 -12.66
C ALA A 605 -18.15 -16.77 -14.10
N TRP A 606 -16.87 -16.41 -14.29
CA TRP A 606 -16.20 -16.43 -15.58
C TRP A 606 -16.07 -17.84 -16.14
N THR A 607 -15.70 -18.83 -15.32
CA THR A 607 -15.58 -20.23 -15.74
C THR A 607 -16.93 -20.81 -16.14
N LEU A 608 -17.99 -20.39 -15.44
CA LEU A 608 -19.36 -20.71 -15.76
C LEU A 608 -19.73 -20.11 -17.12
N MET A 609 -19.62 -18.79 -17.28
CA MET A 609 -20.14 -18.07 -18.45
C MET A 609 -19.20 -18.05 -19.68
N ARG A 610 -17.90 -18.32 -19.50
CA ARG A 610 -16.84 -18.22 -20.53
C ARG A 610 -16.98 -16.98 -21.43
N PRO A 611 -16.98 -15.77 -20.85
CA PRO A 611 -17.15 -14.57 -21.64
C PRO A 611 -15.96 -14.37 -22.58
N ARG A 612 -16.23 -13.89 -23.79
CA ARG A 612 -15.24 -13.58 -24.83
C ARG A 612 -15.63 -12.30 -25.56
N GLY A 613 -14.69 -11.39 -25.73
CA GLY A 613 -14.94 -10.11 -26.39
C GLY A 613 -14.30 -8.99 -25.59
N GLN A 614 -14.90 -7.80 -25.66
CA GLN A 614 -14.42 -6.62 -24.97
C GLN A 614 -15.57 -5.95 -24.22
N ILE A 615 -15.23 -5.25 -23.14
CA ILE A 615 -16.17 -4.43 -22.37
C ILE A 615 -15.62 -3.03 -22.18
N ASP A 616 -16.53 -2.07 -22.10
CA ASP A 616 -16.27 -0.77 -21.50
C ASP A 616 -16.65 -0.86 -20.03
N PHE A 617 -15.90 -0.21 -19.15
CA PHE A 617 -16.17 -0.27 -17.72
C PHE A 617 -15.94 1.05 -17.01
N VAL A 618 -16.65 1.22 -15.89
CA VAL A 618 -16.42 2.27 -14.89
C VAL A 618 -16.44 1.60 -13.52
N ALA A 619 -15.34 1.70 -12.79
CA ALA A 619 -15.17 1.16 -11.44
C ALA A 619 -15.03 2.31 -10.44
N ASP A 620 -15.97 2.39 -9.51
CA ASP A 620 -15.92 3.30 -8.37
C ASP A 620 -15.41 2.53 -7.15
N ILE A 621 -14.24 2.94 -6.65
CA ILE A 621 -13.55 2.34 -5.51
C ILE A 621 -13.57 3.36 -4.38
N ALA A 622 -14.19 3.00 -3.26
CA ALA A 622 -14.27 3.87 -2.09
C ALA A 622 -13.84 3.12 -0.84
N ARG A 623 -13.15 3.82 0.07
CA ARG A 623 -12.75 3.26 1.37
C ARG A 623 -12.75 4.33 2.45
N GLU A 624 -13.38 4.03 3.58
CA GLU A 624 -13.22 4.83 4.79
C GLU A 624 -12.05 4.31 5.65
N CYS A 625 -11.27 5.22 6.25
CA CYS A 625 -10.23 4.88 7.21
C CYS A 625 -10.81 4.01 8.34
N GLY A 626 -10.26 2.81 8.56
CA GLY A 626 -10.74 1.83 9.53
C GLY A 626 -11.47 0.64 8.92
N GLN A 627 -11.96 0.75 7.67
CA GLN A 627 -12.42 -0.41 6.91
C GLN A 627 -11.22 -1.22 6.40
N LEU A 628 -11.29 -2.54 6.57
CA LEU A 628 -10.25 -3.47 6.11
C LEU A 628 -10.23 -3.62 4.58
N GLU A 629 -11.39 -3.50 3.94
CA GLU A 629 -11.56 -3.69 2.51
C GLU A 629 -12.29 -2.50 1.86
N PRO A 630 -11.88 -2.09 0.65
CA PRO A 630 -12.60 -1.06 -0.11
C PRO A 630 -13.93 -1.62 -0.64
N THR A 631 -14.93 -0.75 -0.75
CA THR A 631 -16.13 -1.03 -1.53
C THR A 631 -15.81 -0.80 -3.01
N VAL A 632 -16.09 -1.80 -3.86
CA VAL A 632 -15.91 -1.72 -5.31
C VAL A 632 -17.26 -1.84 -5.98
N ARG A 633 -17.64 -0.84 -6.78
CA ARG A 633 -18.82 -0.86 -7.64
C ARG A 633 -18.38 -0.77 -9.09
N LEU A 634 -18.76 -1.73 -9.90
CA LEU A 634 -18.30 -1.84 -11.26
C LEU A 634 -19.51 -1.83 -12.20
N LYS A 635 -19.59 -0.84 -13.09
CA LYS A 635 -20.50 -0.82 -14.23
C LYS A 635 -19.73 -1.32 -15.46
N MET A 636 -20.33 -2.24 -16.21
CA MET A 636 -19.78 -2.81 -17.43
C MET A 636 -20.81 -2.77 -18.56
N THR A 637 -20.36 -2.48 -19.76
CA THR A 637 -21.17 -2.53 -20.98
C THR A 637 -20.38 -3.23 -22.08
N PRO A 638 -20.98 -4.18 -22.83
CA PRO A 638 -20.29 -4.83 -23.95
C PRO A 638 -19.81 -3.84 -25.01
N HIS A 639 -18.56 -3.94 -25.44
CA HIS A 639 -18.00 -3.02 -26.43
C HIS A 639 -18.46 -3.41 -27.84
N GLN A 640 -19.15 -2.49 -28.53
CA GLN A 640 -19.60 -2.67 -29.93
C GLN A 640 -20.31 -4.01 -30.21
N GLN A 641 -21.06 -4.55 -29.24
CA GLN A 641 -21.78 -5.84 -29.37
C GLN A 641 -20.88 -7.01 -29.78
N ASN A 642 -19.60 -7.01 -29.39
CA ASN A 642 -18.66 -8.07 -29.70
C ASN A 642 -18.53 -9.14 -28.60
N LEU A 643 -19.32 -9.03 -27.54
CA LEU A 643 -19.31 -9.97 -26.42
C LEU A 643 -20.11 -11.23 -26.77
N ALA A 644 -19.54 -12.38 -26.45
CA ALA A 644 -20.19 -13.68 -26.47
C ALA A 644 -20.01 -14.38 -25.12
N VAL A 645 -21.02 -15.16 -24.72
CA VAL A 645 -20.99 -15.99 -23.50
C VAL A 645 -21.48 -17.40 -23.82
N GLU A 646 -20.99 -18.39 -23.10
CA GLU A 646 -21.27 -19.82 -23.28
C GLU A 646 -21.72 -20.46 -21.94
N PRO A 647 -22.90 -20.10 -21.40
CA PRO A 647 -23.44 -20.68 -20.17
C PRO A 647 -23.59 -22.21 -20.25
N PRO A 648 -23.32 -22.93 -19.15
CA PRO A 648 -23.53 -24.37 -19.07
C PRO A 648 -24.92 -24.61 -18.46
N LEU A 649 -25.93 -24.63 -19.32
CA LEU A 649 -27.33 -24.78 -18.91
C LEU A 649 -27.71 -26.24 -18.58
N SER A 650 -26.80 -27.21 -18.78
CA SER A 650 -27.02 -28.62 -18.45
C SER A 650 -25.76 -29.36 -17.97
N GLU A 651 -25.98 -30.54 -17.38
CA GLU A 651 -24.93 -31.47 -16.94
C GLU A 651 -24.19 -32.17 -18.10
N SER A 652 -24.68 -32.03 -19.35
CA SER A 652 -24.11 -32.73 -20.51
C SER A 652 -22.75 -32.16 -20.97
N GLY A 653 -22.32 -31.04 -20.40
CA GLY A 653 -21.11 -30.33 -20.78
C GLY A 653 -21.24 -29.48 -22.04
N ASN A 654 -22.37 -29.58 -22.76
CA ASN A 654 -22.67 -28.71 -23.91
C ASN A 654 -23.00 -27.30 -23.43
N ARG A 655 -22.51 -26.29 -24.17
CA ARG A 655 -22.67 -24.88 -23.81
C ARG A 655 -23.50 -24.17 -24.86
N TYR A 656 -24.47 -23.38 -24.41
CA TYR A 656 -25.32 -22.61 -25.31
C TYR A 656 -24.67 -21.28 -25.59
N ARG A 657 -24.13 -21.10 -26.80
CA ARG A 657 -23.41 -19.89 -27.16
C ARG A 657 -24.36 -18.76 -27.48
N LEU A 658 -24.31 -17.70 -26.68
CA LEU A 658 -25.01 -16.45 -26.88
C LEU A 658 -24.03 -15.40 -27.42
N GLU A 659 -24.32 -14.85 -28.57
CA GLU A 659 -23.51 -13.85 -29.26
C GLU A 659 -24.15 -12.47 -29.18
N ARG A 660 -23.35 -11.43 -29.49
CA ARG A 660 -23.80 -10.03 -29.53
C ARG A 660 -24.50 -9.63 -28.23
N VAL A 661 -23.93 -10.07 -27.11
CA VAL A 661 -24.42 -9.72 -25.78
C VAL A 661 -24.32 -8.20 -25.62
N ASP A 662 -25.40 -7.58 -25.17
CA ASP A 662 -25.53 -6.15 -24.96
C ASP A 662 -26.36 -5.87 -23.69
N GLY A 663 -26.34 -4.62 -23.19
CA GLY A 663 -27.03 -4.18 -21.98
C GLY A 663 -26.09 -3.63 -20.90
N ASP A 664 -26.67 -3.21 -19.77
CA ASP A 664 -25.92 -2.68 -18.63
C ASP A 664 -25.73 -3.77 -17.57
N PHE A 665 -24.49 -3.97 -17.15
CA PHE A 665 -24.11 -4.95 -16.12
C PHE A 665 -23.48 -4.24 -14.92
N TYR A 666 -23.93 -4.56 -13.71
CA TYR A 666 -23.41 -3.96 -12.48
C TYR A 666 -22.94 -5.04 -11.52
N TRP A 667 -21.70 -4.93 -11.05
CA TRP A 667 -21.13 -5.79 -10.04
C TRP A 667 -20.91 -4.99 -8.74
N ALA A 668 -21.51 -5.47 -7.65
CA ALA A 668 -21.32 -4.96 -6.30
C ALA A 668 -21.65 -6.07 -5.29
N ASP A 669 -20.92 -6.14 -4.17
CA ASP A 669 -21.20 -7.07 -3.06
C ASP A 669 -21.38 -8.54 -3.51
N ASP A 670 -20.44 -9.04 -4.34
CA ASP A 670 -20.46 -10.40 -4.94
C ASP A 670 -21.70 -10.74 -5.77
N ARG A 671 -22.45 -9.72 -6.20
CA ARG A 671 -23.65 -9.86 -7.03
C ARG A 671 -23.47 -9.15 -8.36
N LEU A 672 -23.71 -9.89 -9.45
CA LEU A 672 -23.84 -9.35 -10.80
C LEU A 672 -25.31 -9.11 -11.11
N THR A 673 -25.71 -7.88 -11.37
CA THR A 673 -27.04 -7.54 -11.89
C THR A 673 -26.93 -7.14 -13.35
N MET A 674 -27.94 -7.53 -14.14
CA MET A 674 -28.01 -7.24 -15.57
C MET A 674 -29.33 -6.55 -15.87
N GLN A 675 -29.26 -5.44 -16.60
CA GLN A 675 -30.41 -4.62 -16.97
C GLN A 675 -30.48 -4.52 -18.50
N GLN A 676 -31.67 -4.80 -19.03
CA GLN A 676 -31.94 -4.80 -20.47
C GLN A 676 -30.95 -5.67 -21.25
N ALA A 677 -30.55 -6.81 -20.67
CA ALA A 677 -29.59 -7.71 -21.28
C ALA A 677 -30.21 -8.30 -22.54
N ARG A 678 -29.51 -8.18 -23.66
CA ARG A 678 -29.90 -8.73 -24.96
C ARG A 678 -28.82 -9.65 -25.47
N ALA A 679 -29.18 -10.78 -26.07
CA ALA A 679 -28.25 -11.67 -26.74
C ALA A 679 -28.91 -12.40 -27.90
N GLU A 680 -28.10 -12.93 -28.81
CA GLU A 680 -28.55 -13.61 -30.02
C GLU A 680 -27.96 -15.03 -30.11
N HIS A 681 -28.77 -16.01 -30.52
CA HIS A 681 -28.29 -17.34 -30.91
C HIS A 681 -28.92 -17.74 -32.24
N GLY A 682 -28.12 -17.75 -33.31
CA GLY A 682 -28.63 -17.97 -34.66
C GLY A 682 -29.62 -16.87 -35.06
N ARG A 683 -30.92 -17.19 -35.09
CA ARG A 683 -32.01 -16.24 -35.39
C ARG A 683 -32.86 -15.88 -34.17
N THR A 684 -32.58 -16.49 -33.03
CA THR A 684 -33.29 -16.31 -31.77
C THR A 684 -32.73 -15.11 -31.03
N ILE A 685 -33.59 -14.21 -30.57
CA ILE A 685 -33.20 -13.03 -29.80
C ILE A 685 -33.72 -13.19 -28.38
N TYR A 686 -32.81 -13.13 -27.40
CA TYR A 686 -33.11 -13.19 -25.98
C TYR A 686 -33.04 -11.78 -25.38
N MET A 687 -34.01 -11.44 -24.55
CA MET A 687 -34.03 -10.22 -23.76
C MET A 687 -34.42 -10.55 -22.32
N ALA A 688 -33.66 -10.08 -21.33
CA ALA A 688 -33.96 -10.33 -19.93
C ALA A 688 -33.36 -9.24 -19.01
N ASN A 689 -33.97 -9.11 -17.84
CA ASN A 689 -33.31 -8.56 -16.65
C ASN A 689 -32.86 -9.73 -15.77
N GLY A 690 -31.90 -9.53 -14.88
CA GLY A 690 -31.53 -10.62 -13.99
C GLY A 690 -30.45 -10.32 -12.97
N ALA A 691 -30.17 -11.33 -12.16
CA ALA A 691 -29.08 -11.30 -11.21
C ALA A 691 -28.40 -12.68 -11.11
N TRP A 692 -27.09 -12.66 -10.95
CA TRP A 692 -26.27 -13.79 -10.56
C TRP A 692 -25.63 -13.48 -9.20
N GLU A 693 -25.68 -14.45 -8.29
CA GLU A 693 -25.15 -14.35 -6.93
C GLU A 693 -24.33 -15.61 -6.60
N ALA A 694 -23.10 -15.41 -6.10
CA ALA A 694 -22.33 -16.48 -5.49
C ALA A 694 -22.93 -16.84 -4.12
N GLN A 695 -22.84 -18.12 -3.75
CA GLN A 695 -23.25 -18.65 -2.45
C GLN A 695 -22.10 -19.46 -1.83
N GLU A 696 -22.25 -19.85 -0.56
CA GLU A 696 -21.21 -20.57 0.17
C GLU A 696 -20.79 -21.88 -0.51
N ALA A 697 -19.51 -22.27 -0.36
CA ALA A 697 -18.96 -23.53 -0.87
C ALA A 697 -19.13 -23.76 -2.39
N GLY A 698 -19.10 -22.69 -3.19
CA GLY A 698 -19.15 -22.73 -4.66
C GLY A 698 -20.56 -22.96 -5.24
N ALA A 699 -21.59 -22.85 -4.40
CA ALA A 699 -22.97 -22.76 -4.85
C ALA A 699 -23.22 -21.40 -5.53
N TRP A 700 -24.23 -21.32 -6.40
CA TRP A 700 -24.62 -20.06 -7.04
C TRP A 700 -26.08 -20.07 -7.47
N LYS A 701 -26.63 -18.87 -7.68
CA LYS A 701 -27.98 -18.64 -8.16
C LYS A 701 -27.97 -17.69 -9.36
N LEU A 702 -28.70 -18.03 -10.41
CA LEU A 702 -29.02 -17.17 -11.55
C LEU A 702 -30.55 -17.00 -11.60
N ASP A 703 -31.03 -15.76 -11.62
CA ASP A 703 -32.44 -15.42 -11.73
C ASP A 703 -32.65 -14.45 -12.90
N LEU A 704 -33.31 -14.92 -13.95
CA LEU A 704 -33.67 -14.14 -15.13
C LEU A 704 -35.15 -13.78 -15.04
N THR A 705 -35.45 -12.49 -14.96
CA THR A 705 -36.79 -11.93 -14.90
C THR A 705 -37.12 -11.18 -16.19
N GLU A 706 -38.40 -11.11 -16.54
CA GLU A 706 -38.85 -10.47 -17.78
C GLU A 706 -38.14 -11.07 -19.01
N LEU A 707 -37.91 -12.39 -18.97
CA LEU A 707 -37.32 -13.13 -20.07
C LEU A 707 -38.31 -13.13 -21.23
N ASN A 708 -37.91 -12.51 -22.33
CA ASN A 708 -38.62 -12.51 -23.59
C ASN A 708 -37.70 -13.12 -24.65
N VAL A 709 -38.23 -14.01 -25.46
CA VAL A 709 -37.47 -14.66 -26.54
C VAL A 709 -38.26 -14.54 -27.82
N ASP A 710 -37.68 -13.89 -28.82
CA ASP A 710 -38.25 -13.85 -30.16
C ASP A 710 -37.67 -14.99 -30.99
N ARG A 711 -38.56 -15.69 -31.72
CA ARG A 711 -38.22 -16.80 -32.62
C ARG A 711 -37.42 -17.93 -31.95
N LEU A 712 -37.86 -18.40 -30.78
CA LEU A 712 -37.27 -19.54 -30.12
C LEU A 712 -37.30 -20.76 -31.05
N ASP A 713 -36.12 -21.34 -31.25
CA ASP A 713 -35.88 -22.53 -32.06
C ASP A 713 -35.39 -23.67 -31.15
N PHE A 714 -36.14 -24.77 -31.12
CA PHE A 714 -35.81 -25.98 -30.36
C PHE A 714 -34.82 -26.87 -31.13
N ASN A 715 -33.73 -26.27 -31.59
CA ASN A 715 -32.72 -26.95 -32.40
C ASN A 715 -31.86 -27.89 -31.54
N ARG A 716 -30.97 -28.64 -32.21
CA ARG A 716 -30.04 -29.56 -31.55
C ARG A 716 -29.19 -28.88 -30.48
N ASP A 717 -28.72 -27.66 -30.71
CA ASP A 717 -27.86 -26.94 -29.78
C ASP A 717 -28.63 -26.56 -28.50
N PHE A 718 -29.90 -26.13 -28.64
CA PHE A 718 -30.80 -25.88 -27.52
C PHE A 718 -31.08 -27.16 -26.74
N LEU A 719 -31.42 -28.26 -27.42
CA LEU A 719 -31.68 -29.55 -26.77
C LEU A 719 -30.45 -30.08 -26.02
N LEU A 720 -29.26 -29.97 -26.60
CA LEU A 720 -28.02 -30.36 -25.93
C LEU A 720 -27.70 -29.49 -24.72
N ALA A 721 -28.08 -28.21 -24.76
CA ALA A 721 -27.86 -27.29 -23.65
C ALA A 721 -28.96 -27.34 -22.58
N ALA A 722 -30.16 -27.85 -22.86
CA ALA A 722 -31.27 -27.88 -21.92
C ALA A 722 -31.03 -28.85 -20.73
N PRO A 723 -31.49 -28.52 -19.50
CA PRO A 723 -31.49 -29.45 -18.38
C PRO A 723 -32.17 -30.78 -18.73
N ALA A 724 -31.69 -31.91 -18.20
CA ALA A 724 -32.11 -33.25 -18.63
C ALA A 724 -33.63 -33.46 -18.59
N GLY A 725 -34.29 -32.99 -17.53
CA GLY A 725 -35.75 -33.07 -17.41
C GLY A 725 -36.50 -32.19 -18.42
N LEU A 726 -36.01 -30.98 -18.71
CA LEU A 726 -36.62 -30.11 -19.73
C LEU A 726 -36.38 -30.68 -21.13
N ARG A 727 -35.17 -31.18 -21.40
CA ARG A 727 -34.83 -31.84 -22.66
C ARG A 727 -35.75 -33.03 -22.93
N ALA A 728 -35.96 -33.91 -21.94
CA ALA A 728 -36.83 -35.07 -22.08
C ALA A 728 -38.26 -34.68 -22.49
N VAL A 729 -38.82 -33.63 -21.85
CA VAL A 729 -40.16 -33.13 -22.20
C VAL A 729 -40.21 -32.56 -23.62
N ILE A 730 -39.17 -31.83 -24.06
CA ILE A 730 -39.13 -31.25 -25.41
C ILE A 730 -38.91 -32.36 -26.47
N GLU A 731 -38.05 -33.33 -26.20
CA GLU A 731 -37.83 -34.50 -27.07
C GLU A 731 -39.09 -35.35 -27.21
N GLU A 732 -39.94 -35.40 -26.17
CA GLU A 732 -41.20 -36.13 -26.19
C GLU A 732 -42.33 -35.40 -26.92
N ILE A 733 -42.40 -34.08 -26.80
CA ILE A 733 -43.42 -33.26 -27.47
C ILE A 733 -43.04 -33.00 -28.93
N GLU A 734 -41.75 -33.04 -29.28
CA GLU A 734 -41.19 -32.72 -30.60
C GLU A 734 -41.74 -31.40 -31.20
N PRO A 735 -41.62 -30.26 -30.50
CA PRO A 735 -42.18 -29.00 -30.99
C PRO A 735 -41.43 -28.48 -32.23
N GLN A 736 -42.16 -28.14 -33.28
CA GLN A 736 -41.64 -27.52 -34.50
C GLN A 736 -42.42 -26.25 -34.86
N GLY A 737 -41.75 -25.29 -35.49
CA GLY A 737 -42.35 -24.02 -35.91
C GLY A 737 -41.85 -22.82 -35.11
N ALA A 738 -42.59 -21.72 -35.16
CA ALA A 738 -42.19 -20.46 -34.53
C ALA A 738 -42.80 -20.32 -33.12
N PHE A 739 -41.92 -20.21 -32.13
CA PHE A 739 -42.30 -19.97 -30.74
C PHE A 739 -41.73 -18.63 -30.26
N GLY A 740 -42.49 -17.91 -29.45
CA GLY A 740 -42.02 -16.76 -28.70
C GLY A 740 -42.18 -16.99 -27.20
N LEU A 741 -41.25 -16.50 -26.38
CA LEU A 741 -41.45 -16.41 -24.93
C LEU A 741 -41.81 -14.98 -24.57
N PHE A 742 -42.78 -14.85 -23.67
CA PHE A 742 -43.16 -13.58 -23.07
C PHE A 742 -43.47 -13.77 -21.58
N ASP A 743 -43.40 -12.68 -20.81
CA ASP A 743 -43.72 -12.67 -19.37
C ASP A 743 -43.09 -13.85 -18.60
N SER A 744 -41.86 -14.18 -18.96
CA SER A 744 -41.20 -15.39 -18.46
C SER A 744 -40.19 -15.05 -17.35
N ARG A 745 -40.03 -15.99 -16.40
CA ARG A 745 -38.99 -15.98 -15.39
C ARG A 745 -38.32 -17.35 -15.33
N PHE A 746 -37.00 -17.35 -15.26
CA PHE A 746 -36.19 -18.56 -15.23
C PHE A 746 -35.14 -18.43 -14.13
N GLU A 747 -35.20 -19.33 -13.14
CA GLU A 747 -34.27 -19.40 -12.02
C GLU A 747 -33.49 -20.71 -12.09
N VAL A 748 -32.17 -20.63 -11.99
CA VAL A 748 -31.27 -21.79 -11.93
C VAL A 748 -30.40 -21.67 -10.69
N THR A 749 -30.31 -22.74 -9.92
CA THR A 749 -29.45 -22.83 -8.74
C THR A 749 -28.54 -24.03 -8.85
N LYS A 750 -27.29 -23.88 -8.40
CA LYS A 750 -26.35 -24.99 -8.26
C LYS A 750 -26.02 -25.16 -6.78
N GLY A 751 -26.13 -26.39 -6.30
CA GLY A 751 -25.69 -26.78 -4.96
C GLY A 751 -24.16 -26.70 -4.77
N PRO A 752 -23.67 -26.83 -3.53
CA PRO A 752 -22.25 -26.70 -3.22
C PRO A 752 -21.39 -27.82 -3.86
N GLY A 753 -20.13 -27.50 -4.13
CA GLY A 753 -19.15 -28.41 -4.74
C GLY A 753 -19.13 -28.46 -6.27
N ALA A 754 -18.06 -29.00 -6.84
CA ALA A 754 -17.83 -29.03 -8.29
C ALA A 754 -18.97 -29.75 -9.06
N ASN A 755 -19.50 -30.83 -8.48
CA ASN A 755 -20.61 -31.62 -9.03
C ASN A 755 -21.92 -31.43 -8.23
N GLY A 756 -22.11 -30.28 -7.58
CA GLY A 756 -23.37 -29.98 -6.90
C GLY A 756 -24.56 -30.03 -7.88
N PRO A 757 -25.73 -30.53 -7.44
CA PRO A 757 -26.90 -30.69 -8.31
C PRO A 757 -27.38 -29.33 -8.83
N VAL A 758 -27.83 -29.30 -10.09
CA VAL A 758 -28.44 -28.11 -10.70
C VAL A 758 -29.96 -28.24 -10.65
N ALA A 759 -30.61 -27.33 -9.95
CA ALA A 759 -32.06 -27.21 -9.93
C ALA A 759 -32.49 -26.01 -10.79
N ALA A 760 -33.69 -26.10 -11.37
CA ALA A 760 -34.27 -25.03 -12.17
C ALA A 760 -35.74 -24.83 -11.83
N ARG A 761 -36.21 -23.59 -11.89
CA ARG A 761 -37.62 -23.21 -11.76
C ARG A 761 -37.97 -22.28 -12.90
N TRP A 762 -39.13 -22.50 -13.51
CA TRP A 762 -39.58 -21.67 -14.63
C TRP A 762 -41.04 -21.28 -14.50
N ARG A 763 -41.34 -20.09 -15.02
CA ARG A 763 -42.68 -19.65 -15.39
C ARG A 763 -42.55 -19.05 -16.77
N VAL A 764 -43.23 -19.63 -17.75
CA VAL A 764 -43.09 -19.24 -19.16
C VAL A 764 -44.46 -19.00 -19.79
N GLY A 765 -44.58 -17.89 -20.52
CA GLY A 765 -45.65 -17.68 -21.49
C GLY A 765 -45.12 -18.00 -22.87
N LEU A 766 -45.61 -19.06 -23.49
CA LEU A 766 -45.26 -19.47 -24.84
C LEU A 766 -46.34 -18.94 -25.81
N ASN A 767 -45.91 -18.17 -26.80
CA ASN A 767 -46.73 -17.80 -27.93
C ASN A 767 -46.42 -18.75 -29.09
N CYS A 768 -47.42 -19.51 -29.51
CA CYS A 768 -47.32 -20.46 -30.61
C CYS A 768 -47.87 -19.81 -31.88
N HIS A 769 -47.09 -19.84 -32.97
CA HIS A 769 -47.54 -19.33 -34.26
C HIS A 769 -47.43 -20.41 -35.34
N GLN A 770 -48.57 -21.05 -35.65
CA GLN A 770 -48.64 -22.15 -36.61
C GLN A 770 -47.63 -23.27 -36.30
N ALA A 771 -47.48 -23.58 -35.01
CA ALA A 771 -46.57 -24.62 -34.55
C ALA A 771 -47.14 -26.03 -34.80
N SER A 772 -46.28 -27.03 -34.91
CA SER A 772 -46.66 -28.43 -34.82
C SER A 772 -46.04 -29.09 -33.60
N LEU A 773 -46.75 -30.06 -33.05
CA LEU A 773 -46.38 -30.84 -31.87
C LEU A 773 -46.65 -32.31 -32.18
N ASN A 774 -45.81 -33.21 -31.71
CA ASN A 774 -45.98 -34.65 -31.85
C ASN A 774 -45.72 -35.41 -30.54
N PRO A 775 -46.57 -35.25 -29.51
CA PRO A 775 -46.49 -36.00 -28.24
C PRO A 775 -46.88 -37.49 -28.37
N GLY A 776 -46.72 -38.09 -29.56
CA GLY A 776 -47.21 -39.42 -29.95
C GLY A 776 -48.43 -39.38 -30.87
N VAL A 777 -49.06 -38.22 -31.03
CA VAL A 777 -50.13 -37.95 -32.00
C VAL A 777 -49.82 -36.61 -32.67
N PRO A 778 -49.79 -36.51 -34.01
CA PRO A 778 -49.46 -35.26 -34.69
C PRO A 778 -50.56 -34.23 -34.51
N ILE A 779 -50.18 -33.04 -34.05
CA ILE A 779 -51.04 -31.87 -33.88
C ILE A 779 -50.38 -30.71 -34.64
N ASP A 780 -51.08 -30.15 -35.61
CA ASP A 780 -50.56 -29.12 -36.51
C ASP A 780 -51.27 -27.79 -36.35
N GLY A 781 -50.66 -26.71 -36.84
CA GLY A 781 -51.27 -25.38 -36.90
C GLY A 781 -51.63 -24.78 -35.54
N VAL A 782 -50.96 -25.21 -34.46
CA VAL A 782 -51.17 -24.74 -33.09
C VAL A 782 -50.86 -23.25 -33.03
N SER A 783 -51.88 -22.46 -32.71
CA SER A 783 -51.79 -21.00 -32.62
C SER A 783 -52.47 -20.51 -31.34
N GLY A 784 -51.84 -19.59 -30.63
CA GLY A 784 -52.32 -19.02 -29.38
C GLY A 784 -51.28 -19.13 -28.26
N VAL A 785 -51.75 -19.10 -27.01
CA VAL A 785 -50.88 -18.95 -25.83
C VAL A 785 -50.91 -20.18 -24.94
N VAL A 786 -49.74 -20.58 -24.46
CA VAL A 786 -49.58 -21.63 -23.45
C VAL A 786 -48.81 -21.06 -22.26
N ARG A 787 -49.40 -21.05 -21.07
CA ARG A 787 -48.72 -20.58 -19.84
C ARG A 787 -48.34 -21.76 -18.99
N LEU A 788 -47.03 -21.94 -18.76
CA LEU A 788 -46.49 -23.07 -18.03
C LEU A 788 -45.68 -22.60 -16.81
N SER A 789 -45.71 -23.40 -15.76
CA SER A 789 -44.84 -23.26 -14.61
C SER A 789 -44.32 -24.62 -14.22
N GLY A 790 -43.06 -24.69 -13.79
CA GLY A 790 -42.45 -25.98 -13.48
C GLY A 790 -41.16 -25.84 -12.69
N GLN A 791 -40.66 -26.98 -12.27
CA GLN A 791 -39.40 -27.10 -11.54
C GLN A 791 -38.71 -28.42 -11.87
N SER A 792 -37.39 -28.42 -11.77
CA SER A 792 -36.53 -29.60 -11.87
C SER A 792 -35.48 -29.58 -10.77
N ASP A 793 -35.19 -30.76 -10.22
CA ASP A 793 -34.11 -31.02 -9.26
C ASP A 793 -32.86 -31.64 -9.91
N GLY A 794 -32.81 -31.66 -11.25
CA GLY A 794 -31.76 -32.29 -12.05
C GLY A 794 -32.07 -33.74 -12.46
N ALA A 795 -32.84 -34.48 -11.64
CA ALA A 795 -33.21 -35.87 -11.94
C ALA A 795 -34.64 -35.98 -12.50
N SER A 796 -35.55 -35.18 -11.98
CA SER A 796 -36.95 -35.14 -12.38
C SER A 796 -37.36 -33.72 -12.75
N ALA A 797 -38.36 -33.60 -13.63
CA ALA A 797 -38.97 -32.32 -13.98
C ALA A 797 -40.48 -32.47 -14.00
N THR A 798 -41.17 -31.45 -13.51
CA THR A 798 -42.63 -31.34 -13.54
C THR A 798 -43.01 -29.99 -14.11
N THR A 799 -43.98 -29.97 -15.01
CA THR A 799 -44.52 -28.76 -15.63
C THR A 799 -46.03 -28.81 -15.61
N ALA A 800 -46.67 -27.67 -15.33
CA ALA A 800 -48.11 -27.56 -15.34
C ALA A 800 -48.56 -26.15 -15.69
N GLY A 801 -49.77 -26.01 -16.20
CA GLY A 801 -50.22 -24.72 -16.71
C GLY A 801 -51.59 -24.73 -17.36
N GLU A 802 -51.83 -23.71 -18.16
CA GLU A 802 -53.08 -23.47 -18.87
C GLU A 802 -52.82 -23.30 -20.37
N LEU A 803 -53.65 -23.96 -21.16
CA LEU A 803 -53.77 -23.77 -22.60
C LEU A 803 -54.81 -22.69 -22.85
N ASP A 804 -54.49 -21.74 -23.73
CA ASP A 804 -55.43 -20.75 -24.30
C ASP A 804 -55.09 -20.58 -25.78
N LEU A 805 -55.44 -21.62 -26.55
CA LEU A 805 -55.13 -21.71 -27.97
C LEU A 805 -56.30 -21.17 -28.79
N ASP A 806 -55.99 -20.33 -29.77
CA ASP A 806 -56.96 -19.83 -30.73
C ASP A 806 -57.43 -20.95 -31.65
N SER A 807 -56.49 -21.77 -32.13
CA SER A 807 -56.76 -22.93 -32.98
C SER A 807 -55.68 -24.00 -32.95
N LEU A 808 -56.07 -25.24 -33.22
CA LEU A 808 -55.17 -26.34 -33.57
C LEU A 808 -55.86 -27.28 -34.55
N PHE A 809 -55.08 -28.11 -35.23
CA PHE A 809 -55.55 -29.18 -36.11
C PHE A 809 -55.09 -30.54 -35.59
N TRP A 810 -56.01 -31.49 -35.53
CA TRP A 810 -55.72 -32.88 -35.24
C TRP A 810 -56.39 -33.77 -36.29
N ASN A 811 -55.62 -34.50 -37.10
CA ASN A 811 -56.16 -35.34 -38.17
C ASN A 811 -57.18 -34.61 -39.08
N ASP A 812 -56.76 -33.46 -39.61
CA ASP A 812 -57.57 -32.49 -40.37
C ASP A 812 -58.78 -31.88 -39.61
N LEU A 813 -59.03 -32.28 -38.36
CA LEU A 813 -60.08 -31.72 -37.53
C LEU A 813 -59.60 -30.43 -36.89
N GLN A 814 -60.29 -29.32 -37.18
CA GLN A 814 -60.00 -28.04 -36.56
C GLN A 814 -60.69 -27.92 -35.19
N LEU A 815 -59.91 -27.68 -34.15
CA LEU A 815 -60.40 -27.21 -32.85
C LEU A 815 -60.05 -25.74 -32.69
N THR A 816 -60.98 -24.95 -32.17
CA THR A 816 -60.80 -23.53 -31.88
C THR A 816 -61.12 -23.21 -30.43
N GLN A 817 -60.57 -22.11 -29.90
CA GLN A 817 -60.80 -21.69 -28.50
C GLN A 817 -60.49 -22.82 -27.50
N VAL A 818 -59.36 -23.51 -27.67
CA VAL A 818 -58.96 -24.65 -26.84
C VAL A 818 -58.39 -24.14 -25.53
N ARG A 819 -59.12 -24.38 -24.44
CA ARG A 819 -58.84 -23.82 -23.12
C ARG A 819 -58.87 -24.87 -22.03
N GLY A 820 -57.88 -24.86 -21.16
CA GLY A 820 -57.92 -25.65 -19.93
C GLY A 820 -56.55 -26.12 -19.44
N PRO A 821 -56.56 -26.89 -18.34
CA PRO A 821 -55.33 -27.22 -17.64
C PRO A 821 -54.54 -28.32 -18.35
N ILE A 822 -53.21 -28.18 -18.28
CA ILE A 822 -52.22 -29.17 -18.69
C ILE A 822 -51.27 -29.46 -17.52
N TRP A 823 -50.87 -30.71 -17.38
CA TRP A 823 -49.84 -31.14 -16.45
C TRP A 823 -49.00 -32.23 -17.10
N ALA A 824 -47.68 -32.17 -16.97
CA ALA A 824 -46.76 -33.16 -17.49
C ALA A 824 -45.54 -33.35 -16.57
N ASP A 825 -45.05 -34.58 -16.49
CA ASP A 825 -43.73 -34.93 -15.98
C ASP A 825 -43.01 -35.86 -16.98
N GLY A 826 -41.85 -36.41 -16.62
CA GLY A 826 -41.11 -37.32 -17.52
C GLY A 826 -41.77 -38.69 -17.77
N SER A 827 -43.00 -38.91 -17.31
CA SER A 827 -43.71 -40.20 -17.42
C SER A 827 -45.19 -40.07 -17.77
N ASP A 828 -45.85 -39.01 -17.33
CA ASP A 828 -47.30 -38.82 -17.46
C ASP A 828 -47.56 -37.42 -18.01
N CYS A 829 -48.46 -37.30 -18.99
CA CYS A 829 -49.04 -36.05 -19.45
C CYS A 829 -50.58 -36.10 -19.34
N PHE A 830 -51.20 -35.13 -18.68
CA PHE A 830 -52.64 -35.03 -18.48
C PHE A 830 -53.18 -33.73 -19.07
N LEU A 831 -54.37 -33.79 -19.68
CA LEU A 831 -55.18 -32.63 -20.06
C LEU A 831 -56.56 -32.71 -19.37
N GLY A 832 -57.09 -31.55 -18.97
CA GLY A 832 -58.40 -31.47 -18.31
C GLY A 832 -58.36 -31.96 -16.86
N GLU A 833 -59.33 -32.78 -16.45
CA GLU A 833 -59.55 -33.11 -15.03
C GLU A 833 -58.35 -33.77 -14.34
N GLY A 834 -57.61 -34.60 -15.08
CA GLY A 834 -56.39 -35.24 -14.58
C GLY A 834 -55.32 -34.21 -14.23
N ALA A 835 -55.17 -33.18 -15.07
CA ALA A 835 -54.26 -32.06 -14.83
C ALA A 835 -54.75 -31.19 -13.67
N ALA A 836 -56.04 -30.85 -13.63
CA ALA A 836 -56.63 -30.08 -12.52
C ALA A 836 -56.40 -30.74 -11.15
N ARG A 837 -56.53 -32.06 -11.08
CA ARG A 837 -56.28 -32.84 -9.85
C ARG A 837 -54.81 -32.84 -9.44
N LYS A 838 -53.89 -33.01 -10.39
CA LYS A 838 -52.44 -32.92 -10.15
C LYS A 838 -52.02 -31.52 -9.71
N LEU A 839 -52.67 -30.50 -10.26
CA LEU A 839 -52.55 -29.09 -9.88
C LEU A 839 -53.19 -28.75 -8.53
N GLN A 840 -53.90 -29.69 -7.88
CA GLN A 840 -54.67 -29.47 -6.66
C GLN A 840 -55.70 -28.33 -6.80
N SER A 841 -56.20 -28.11 -8.02
CA SER A 841 -57.31 -27.19 -8.26
C SER A 841 -58.56 -27.76 -7.58
N GLY A 842 -59.19 -27.00 -6.69
CA GLY A 842 -60.36 -27.45 -5.92
C GLY A 842 -61.60 -27.81 -6.76
N GLU A 843 -61.57 -27.52 -8.07
CA GLU A 843 -62.63 -27.80 -9.03
C GLU A 843 -62.14 -28.74 -10.14
N ALA A 844 -62.97 -29.73 -10.50
CA ALA A 844 -62.75 -30.55 -11.67
C ALA A 844 -62.97 -29.70 -12.93
N ARG A 845 -61.92 -29.52 -13.75
CA ARG A 845 -61.96 -28.73 -14.97
C ARG A 845 -61.55 -29.57 -16.17
N THR A 846 -62.45 -29.73 -17.13
CA THR A 846 -62.17 -30.37 -18.43
C THR A 846 -61.47 -29.38 -19.38
N LEU A 847 -60.84 -29.89 -20.43
CA LEU A 847 -60.38 -29.06 -21.54
C LEU A 847 -61.59 -28.71 -22.41
N GLN A 848 -61.84 -27.43 -22.66
CA GLN A 848 -62.94 -26.95 -23.49
C GLN A 848 -62.42 -26.52 -24.85
N ALA A 849 -63.16 -26.82 -25.91
CA ALA A 849 -62.88 -26.36 -27.27
C ALA A 849 -64.19 -26.15 -28.04
N LYS A 850 -64.10 -25.49 -29.19
CA LYS A 850 -65.17 -25.41 -30.19
C LYS A 850 -64.76 -26.18 -31.43
N ALA A 851 -65.69 -26.97 -31.95
CA ALA A 851 -65.54 -27.69 -33.22
C ALA A 851 -66.84 -27.56 -34.01
N TYR A 852 -66.73 -27.15 -35.28
CA TYR A 852 -67.85 -27.09 -36.24
C TYR A 852 -69.15 -26.54 -35.64
N GLY A 853 -69.11 -25.34 -35.04
CA GLY A 853 -70.30 -24.67 -34.49
C GLY A 853 -70.75 -25.10 -33.09
N GLY A 854 -70.29 -26.25 -32.58
CA GLY A 854 -70.62 -26.76 -31.25
C GLY A 854 -69.46 -26.70 -30.25
N ALA A 855 -69.67 -27.30 -29.08
CA ALA A 855 -68.70 -27.37 -27.99
C ALA A 855 -68.15 -28.80 -27.82
N VAL A 856 -66.86 -28.88 -27.49
CA VAL A 856 -66.14 -30.12 -27.23
C VAL A 856 -65.51 -30.03 -25.85
N GLU A 857 -65.78 -31.01 -25.01
CA GLU A 857 -65.09 -31.20 -23.73
C GLU A 857 -64.15 -32.39 -23.84
N LEU A 858 -62.92 -32.25 -23.36
CA LEU A 858 -61.88 -33.25 -23.48
C LEU A 858 -61.18 -33.49 -22.15
N ASN A 859 -61.02 -34.77 -21.80
CA ASN A 859 -60.07 -35.23 -20.80
C ASN A 859 -59.10 -36.20 -21.47
N SER A 860 -57.81 -36.02 -21.27
CA SER A 860 -56.82 -36.95 -21.82
C SER A 860 -55.70 -37.27 -20.83
N TRP A 861 -55.09 -38.42 -21.03
CA TRP A 861 -53.86 -38.80 -20.38
C TRP A 861 -52.97 -39.57 -21.35
N ILE A 862 -51.67 -39.36 -21.24
CA ILE A 862 -50.62 -40.05 -21.99
C ILE A 862 -49.62 -40.55 -20.95
N ARG A 863 -49.20 -41.81 -21.07
CA ARG A 863 -48.17 -42.43 -20.23
C ARG A 863 -47.02 -42.93 -21.09
N HIS A 864 -45.83 -42.54 -20.68
CA HIS A 864 -44.56 -42.76 -21.34
C HIS A 864 -43.75 -43.78 -20.53
N GLY A 865 -43.09 -44.73 -21.21
CA GLY A 865 -42.35 -45.83 -20.58
C GLY A 865 -42.62 -47.20 -21.24
N GLY A 866 -41.75 -47.59 -22.18
CA GLY A 866 -41.95 -48.78 -23.03
C GLY A 866 -42.73 -48.43 -24.30
N GLN A 867 -43.96 -48.94 -24.45
CA GLN A 867 -44.88 -48.49 -25.49
C GLN A 867 -45.82 -47.41 -24.94
N THR A 868 -45.84 -46.23 -25.57
CA THR A 868 -46.71 -45.10 -25.19
C THR A 868 -48.17 -45.54 -25.12
N ARG A 869 -48.84 -45.25 -24.00
CA ARG A 869 -50.27 -45.52 -23.82
C ARG A 869 -51.02 -44.23 -23.65
N TYR A 870 -52.21 -44.13 -24.21
CA TYR A 870 -53.04 -42.94 -24.07
C TYR A 870 -54.49 -43.29 -23.81
N GLY A 871 -55.20 -42.36 -23.20
CA GLY A 871 -56.64 -42.41 -23.03
C GLY A 871 -57.26 -41.05 -23.27
N LEU A 872 -58.45 -41.06 -23.86
CA LEU A 872 -59.17 -39.89 -24.32
C LEU A 872 -60.64 -40.07 -23.94
N ALA A 873 -61.24 -39.05 -23.32
CA ALA A 873 -62.67 -38.96 -23.12
C ALA A 873 -63.15 -37.63 -23.71
N ILE A 874 -64.03 -37.69 -24.71
CA ILE A 874 -64.57 -36.55 -25.43
C ILE A 874 -66.07 -36.46 -25.17
N GLY A 875 -66.55 -35.29 -24.76
CA GLY A 875 -67.95 -34.89 -24.85
C GLY A 875 -68.16 -33.97 -26.05
N LEU A 876 -69.17 -34.27 -26.86
CA LEU A 876 -69.60 -33.46 -28.00
C LEU A 876 -70.98 -32.90 -27.67
N ASN A 877 -71.16 -31.59 -27.84
CA ASN A 877 -72.43 -30.91 -27.58
C ASN A 877 -72.77 -29.99 -28.76
N ASN A 878 -73.92 -30.27 -29.39
CA ASN A 878 -74.50 -29.48 -30.47
C ASN A 878 -73.52 -29.18 -31.63
N ILE A 879 -72.78 -30.19 -32.08
CA ILE A 879 -71.87 -30.09 -33.22
C ILE A 879 -72.69 -30.00 -34.51
N ASP A 880 -72.45 -29.00 -35.36
CA ASP A 880 -73.15 -28.83 -36.64
C ASP A 880 -72.68 -29.88 -37.65
N VAL A 881 -73.59 -30.78 -38.05
CA VAL A 881 -73.30 -31.90 -38.95
C VAL A 881 -73.05 -31.42 -40.38
N THR A 882 -73.64 -30.30 -40.79
CA THR A 882 -73.38 -29.70 -42.11
C THR A 882 -71.95 -29.23 -42.20
N ARG A 883 -71.49 -28.51 -41.18
CA ARG A 883 -70.09 -28.06 -41.12
C ARG A 883 -69.13 -29.24 -40.96
N LEU A 884 -69.43 -30.20 -40.10
CA LEU A 884 -68.62 -31.42 -39.94
C LEU A 884 -68.48 -32.21 -41.25
N SER A 885 -69.58 -32.39 -42.00
CA SER A 885 -69.58 -33.17 -43.24
C SER A 885 -68.88 -32.47 -44.42
N THR A 886 -69.06 -31.16 -44.55
CA THR A 886 -68.47 -30.36 -45.64
C THR A 886 -67.03 -29.98 -45.37
N GLU A 887 -66.69 -29.55 -44.15
CA GLU A 887 -65.35 -29.06 -43.80
C GLU A 887 -64.38 -30.21 -43.47
N TRP A 888 -64.80 -31.22 -42.69
CA TRP A 888 -63.92 -32.32 -42.26
C TRP A 888 -64.00 -33.55 -43.15
N LEU A 889 -65.21 -34.10 -43.36
CA LEU A 889 -65.41 -35.33 -44.14
C LEU A 889 -65.32 -35.09 -45.65
N ARG A 890 -65.25 -33.82 -46.09
CA ARG A 890 -65.17 -33.37 -47.50
C ARG A 890 -66.19 -34.05 -48.40
N ARG A 891 -67.41 -34.26 -47.90
CA ARG A 891 -68.47 -34.91 -48.66
C ARG A 891 -69.19 -33.92 -49.57
N PRO A 892 -69.59 -34.34 -50.80
CA PRO A 892 -70.39 -33.52 -51.70
C PRO A 892 -71.86 -33.41 -51.26
N GLU A 893 -72.32 -34.28 -50.38
CA GLU A 893 -73.69 -34.32 -49.84
C GLU A 893 -73.78 -33.44 -48.57
N THR A 894 -74.69 -32.46 -48.56
CA THR A 894 -74.91 -31.56 -47.42
C THR A 894 -75.91 -32.18 -46.45
N LEU A 895 -75.41 -32.81 -45.38
CA LEU A 895 -76.25 -33.29 -44.29
C LEU A 895 -76.58 -32.14 -43.34
N HIS A 896 -77.84 -31.92 -43.00
CA HIS A 896 -78.23 -31.01 -41.92
C HIS A 896 -78.32 -31.76 -40.59
N GLY A 897 -78.39 -31.02 -39.47
CA GLY A 897 -78.61 -31.56 -38.12
C GLY A 897 -77.53 -31.22 -37.11
N SER A 898 -77.75 -31.65 -35.87
CA SER A 898 -76.80 -31.51 -34.76
C SER A 898 -76.34 -32.87 -34.23
N LEU A 899 -75.12 -32.93 -33.72
CA LEU A 899 -74.49 -34.12 -33.15
C LEU A 899 -74.11 -33.86 -31.68
N ASP A 900 -74.63 -34.71 -30.81
CA ASP A 900 -74.26 -34.85 -29.41
C ASP A 900 -73.61 -36.21 -29.18
N GLY A 901 -72.70 -36.31 -28.21
CA GLY A 901 -72.09 -37.61 -27.95
C GLY A 901 -71.07 -37.64 -26.83
N GLN A 902 -70.77 -38.86 -26.39
CA GLN A 902 -69.70 -39.17 -25.45
C GLN A 902 -68.84 -40.29 -26.03
N LEU A 903 -67.55 -40.05 -26.12
CA LEU A 903 -66.58 -40.98 -26.68
C LEU A 903 -65.49 -41.23 -25.64
N LYS A 904 -65.09 -42.48 -25.45
CA LYS A 904 -64.02 -42.87 -24.55
C LYS A 904 -63.13 -43.90 -25.20
N PHE A 905 -61.88 -43.52 -25.48
CA PHE A 905 -60.92 -44.35 -26.18
C PHE A 905 -59.63 -44.53 -25.39
N GLN A 906 -58.96 -45.65 -25.61
CA GLN A 906 -57.64 -45.97 -25.08
C GLN A 906 -56.83 -46.71 -26.14
N GLY A 907 -55.54 -46.42 -26.23
CA GLY A 907 -54.67 -47.02 -27.24
C GLY A 907 -53.22 -47.16 -26.79
N VAL A 908 -52.44 -47.87 -27.60
CA VAL A 908 -51.01 -48.11 -27.40
C VAL A 908 -50.25 -47.86 -28.72
N GLY A 909 -49.18 -47.07 -28.66
CA GLY A 909 -48.36 -46.67 -29.81
C GLY A 909 -49.07 -45.67 -30.74
N ALA A 910 -48.43 -45.33 -31.87
CA ALA A 910 -48.95 -44.34 -32.83
C ALA A 910 -50.05 -44.86 -33.77
N SER A 911 -50.49 -46.12 -33.61
CA SER A 911 -51.41 -46.78 -34.53
C SER A 911 -52.87 -46.67 -34.06
N ILE A 912 -53.74 -46.19 -34.94
CA ILE A 912 -55.20 -46.23 -34.73
C ILE A 912 -55.75 -47.66 -34.71
N TYR A 913 -55.03 -48.64 -35.27
CA TYR A 913 -55.45 -50.04 -35.31
C TYR A 913 -55.36 -50.75 -33.95
N GLY A 914 -54.71 -50.14 -32.97
CA GLY A 914 -54.66 -50.61 -31.57
C GLY A 914 -55.63 -49.89 -30.64
N LEU A 915 -56.56 -49.08 -31.19
CA LEU A 915 -57.51 -48.30 -30.41
C LEU A 915 -58.65 -49.19 -29.90
N THR A 916 -58.97 -49.08 -28.61
CA THR A 916 -60.13 -49.72 -27.99
C THR A 916 -60.96 -48.67 -27.28
N GLY A 917 -62.28 -48.85 -27.22
CA GLY A 917 -63.11 -47.86 -26.53
C GLY A 917 -64.60 -48.07 -26.70
N GLU A 918 -65.35 -47.10 -26.24
CA GLU A 918 -66.80 -47.06 -26.31
C GLU A 918 -67.28 -45.65 -26.69
N GLY A 919 -68.40 -45.58 -27.38
CA GLY A 919 -68.98 -44.32 -27.79
C GLY A 919 -70.50 -44.37 -27.78
N ALA A 920 -71.12 -43.27 -27.41
CA ALA A 920 -72.54 -43.02 -27.56
C ALA A 920 -72.70 -41.74 -28.39
N LEU A 921 -73.39 -41.82 -29.53
CA LEU A 921 -73.63 -40.69 -30.41
C LEU A 921 -75.14 -40.54 -30.65
N GLU A 922 -75.59 -39.30 -30.68
CA GLU A 922 -76.95 -38.92 -31.01
C GLU A 922 -76.91 -37.82 -32.05
N VAL A 923 -77.44 -38.11 -33.24
CA VAL A 923 -77.63 -37.13 -34.30
C VAL A 923 -79.11 -36.75 -34.31
N ASN A 924 -79.41 -35.47 -34.20
CA ASN A 924 -80.76 -34.91 -34.15
C ASN A 924 -81.02 -34.02 -35.37
N ASP A 925 -82.29 -33.93 -35.78
CA ASP A 925 -82.78 -33.08 -36.86
C ASP A 925 -81.96 -33.21 -38.17
N ALA A 926 -81.54 -34.44 -38.50
CA ALA A 926 -80.64 -34.71 -39.61
C ALA A 926 -81.29 -35.37 -40.81
N ASP A 927 -80.88 -34.97 -42.01
CA ASP A 927 -81.35 -35.53 -43.29
C ASP A 927 -80.70 -36.89 -43.60
N LEU A 928 -80.76 -37.83 -42.65
CA LEU A 928 -80.05 -39.12 -42.74
C LEU A 928 -80.52 -39.94 -43.95
N TYR A 929 -81.76 -39.79 -44.38
CA TYR A 929 -82.31 -40.52 -45.54
C TYR A 929 -81.53 -40.32 -46.84
N GLU A 930 -80.72 -39.27 -46.96
CA GLU A 930 -79.91 -38.99 -48.16
C GLU A 930 -78.65 -39.89 -48.24
N LEU A 931 -78.25 -40.51 -47.14
CA LEU A 931 -77.04 -41.34 -47.12
C LEU A 931 -77.26 -42.69 -47.85
N PRO A 932 -76.27 -43.19 -48.62
CA PRO A 932 -76.38 -44.43 -49.40
C PRO A 932 -76.81 -45.67 -48.61
N LEU A 933 -76.33 -45.79 -47.36
CA LEU A 933 -76.71 -46.85 -46.44
C LEU A 933 -78.22 -46.84 -46.14
N PHE A 934 -78.76 -45.67 -45.83
CA PHE A 934 -80.16 -45.49 -45.42
C PHE A 934 -81.11 -45.48 -46.63
N LEU A 935 -80.70 -44.94 -47.77
CA LEU A 935 -81.40 -45.08 -49.07
C LEU A 935 -81.59 -46.57 -49.43
N SER A 936 -80.56 -47.38 -49.22
CA SER A 936 -80.61 -48.81 -49.50
C SER A 936 -81.61 -49.52 -48.59
N LEU A 937 -81.72 -49.14 -47.31
CA LEU A 937 -82.74 -49.65 -46.40
C LEU A 937 -84.17 -49.24 -46.81
N LEU A 938 -84.38 -47.98 -47.21
CA LEU A 938 -85.70 -47.45 -47.61
C LEU A 938 -86.30 -48.19 -48.81
N LYS A 939 -85.47 -48.63 -49.77
CA LYS A 939 -85.94 -49.44 -50.93
C LYS A 939 -86.67 -50.72 -50.52
N TYR A 940 -86.32 -51.31 -49.36
CA TYR A 940 -86.92 -52.54 -48.84
C TYR A 940 -88.01 -52.28 -47.80
N LEU A 941 -88.43 -51.02 -47.58
CA LEU A 941 -89.54 -50.68 -46.68
C LEU A 941 -90.78 -50.15 -47.44
N ARG A 942 -90.67 -49.91 -48.76
CA ARG A 942 -91.71 -49.18 -49.52
C ARG A 942 -92.98 -49.98 -49.84
N ASN A 943 -94.11 -49.35 -49.51
CA ASN A 943 -95.36 -49.38 -50.29
C ASN A 943 -95.95 -47.97 -50.57
N ARG A 944 -95.20 -46.86 -50.43
CA ARG A 944 -95.58 -45.48 -50.86
C ARG A 944 -94.38 -44.57 -51.21
N ALA A 945 -94.65 -43.42 -51.82
CA ALA A 945 -93.67 -42.42 -52.30
C ALA A 945 -92.82 -41.83 -51.16
N PRO A 946 -91.54 -41.46 -51.40
CA PRO A 946 -90.64 -40.99 -50.36
C PRO A 946 -91.10 -39.63 -49.83
N ASP A 947 -91.38 -39.55 -48.53
CA ASP A 947 -91.36 -38.28 -47.80
C ASP A 947 -89.93 -38.01 -47.34
N ASN A 948 -89.51 -36.74 -47.40
CA ASN A 948 -88.17 -36.26 -47.04
C ASN A 948 -87.88 -36.29 -45.52
N THR A 949 -88.60 -37.10 -44.73
CA THR A 949 -88.49 -37.15 -43.25
C THR A 949 -88.36 -38.58 -42.70
N ALA A 950 -87.95 -39.54 -43.54
CA ALA A 950 -87.99 -40.96 -43.18
C ALA A 950 -87.12 -41.35 -41.98
N PHE A 951 -85.96 -40.72 -41.79
CA PHE A 951 -85.11 -40.84 -40.60
C PHE A 951 -84.53 -39.46 -40.27
N ASN A 952 -84.87 -38.91 -39.11
CA ASN A 952 -84.43 -37.58 -38.63
C ASN A 952 -83.52 -37.66 -37.39
N GLN A 953 -83.46 -38.82 -36.72
CA GLN A 953 -82.63 -39.02 -35.53
C GLN A 953 -81.88 -40.35 -35.61
N LEU A 954 -80.60 -40.34 -35.27
CA LEU A 954 -79.76 -41.53 -35.12
C LEU A 954 -79.24 -41.59 -33.68
N SER A 955 -79.51 -42.68 -32.97
CA SER A 955 -78.94 -42.93 -31.65
C SER A 955 -78.15 -44.24 -31.69
N THR A 956 -76.86 -44.19 -31.37
CA THR A 956 -76.01 -45.37 -31.39
C THR A 956 -75.07 -45.43 -30.20
N LYS A 957 -74.90 -46.64 -29.66
CA LYS A 957 -73.86 -47.00 -28.72
C LYS A 957 -73.01 -48.09 -29.36
N PHE A 958 -71.71 -47.89 -29.33
CA PHE A 958 -70.76 -48.81 -29.92
C PHE A 958 -69.55 -49.04 -29.03
N ARG A 959 -68.92 -50.19 -29.23
CA ARG A 959 -67.60 -50.53 -28.70
C ARG A 959 -66.64 -50.74 -29.86
N LEU A 960 -65.48 -50.12 -29.78
CA LEU A 960 -64.39 -50.25 -30.73
C LEU A 960 -63.36 -51.24 -30.18
N GLU A 961 -63.01 -52.25 -30.96
CA GLU A 961 -61.98 -53.24 -30.67
C GLU A 961 -61.02 -53.34 -31.86
N GLY A 962 -60.00 -52.48 -31.88
CA GLY A 962 -59.01 -52.41 -32.96
C GLY A 962 -59.63 -51.97 -34.27
N ASN A 963 -59.82 -52.92 -35.20
CA ASN A 963 -60.40 -52.64 -36.51
C ASN A 963 -61.93 -52.75 -36.53
N ASP A 964 -62.53 -53.37 -35.52
CA ASP A 964 -63.95 -53.73 -35.51
C ASP A 964 -64.74 -52.81 -34.56
N ILE A 965 -65.86 -52.30 -35.04
CA ILE A 965 -66.82 -51.46 -34.33
C ILE A 965 -68.07 -52.29 -34.08
N HIS A 966 -68.31 -52.69 -32.84
CA HIS A 966 -69.50 -53.42 -32.41
C HIS A 966 -70.58 -52.44 -31.96
N PHE A 967 -71.70 -52.39 -32.67
CA PHE A 967 -72.85 -51.57 -32.30
C PHE A 967 -73.79 -52.34 -31.35
N GLU A 968 -73.86 -51.88 -30.10
CA GLU A 968 -74.83 -52.38 -29.10
C GLU A 968 -76.26 -51.93 -29.44
N ASN A 969 -76.39 -50.75 -30.01
CA ASN A 969 -77.58 -50.30 -30.71
C ASN A 969 -77.18 -49.32 -31.84
N PHE A 970 -77.98 -49.32 -32.89
CA PHE A 970 -77.90 -48.43 -34.03
C PHE A 970 -79.33 -48.10 -34.43
N ASP A 971 -79.93 -47.17 -33.72
CA ASP A 971 -81.36 -46.87 -33.80
C ASP A 971 -81.57 -45.67 -34.71
N LEU A 972 -82.27 -45.88 -35.82
CA LEU A 972 -82.72 -44.85 -36.74
C LEU A 972 -84.18 -44.58 -36.45
N LYS A 973 -84.50 -43.35 -36.04
CA LYS A 973 -85.86 -42.93 -35.74
C LYS A 973 -86.30 -41.90 -36.77
N GLY A 974 -87.58 -41.95 -37.11
CA GLY A 974 -88.24 -41.02 -38.00
C GLY A 974 -89.75 -41.13 -37.85
N ASP A 975 -90.47 -40.14 -38.38
CA ASP A 975 -91.91 -39.99 -38.13
C ASP A 975 -92.75 -41.15 -38.68
N ALA A 976 -92.25 -41.83 -39.72
CA ALA A 976 -92.98 -42.89 -40.43
C ALA A 976 -92.52 -44.31 -40.04
N VAL A 977 -91.21 -44.52 -39.84
CA VAL A 977 -90.62 -45.83 -39.55
C VAL A 977 -89.44 -45.65 -38.59
N SER A 978 -89.34 -46.51 -37.58
CA SER A 978 -88.15 -46.61 -36.73
C SER A 978 -87.49 -47.98 -36.93
N LEU A 979 -86.17 -47.96 -37.14
CA LEU A 979 -85.34 -49.16 -37.27
C LEU A 979 -84.42 -49.28 -36.06
N TYR A 980 -84.47 -50.41 -35.38
CA TYR A 980 -83.60 -50.71 -34.25
C TYR A 980 -82.53 -51.69 -34.70
N GLY A 981 -81.29 -51.24 -34.75
CA GLY A 981 -80.16 -51.94 -35.35
C GLY A 981 -79.14 -52.46 -34.34
N ARG A 982 -78.45 -53.55 -34.66
CA ARG A 982 -77.23 -54.04 -34.00
C ARG A 982 -76.32 -54.71 -35.01
N GLY A 983 -75.01 -54.73 -34.77
CA GLY A 983 -74.09 -55.44 -35.65
C GLY A 983 -72.68 -54.94 -35.52
N THR A 984 -71.91 -55.07 -36.60
CA THR A 984 -70.49 -54.69 -36.66
C THR A 984 -70.20 -53.81 -37.86
N ALA A 985 -69.20 -52.95 -37.76
CA ALA A 985 -68.54 -52.33 -38.90
C ALA A 985 -67.03 -52.40 -38.75
N THR A 986 -66.29 -52.29 -39.83
CA THR A 986 -64.84 -52.18 -39.81
C THR A 986 -64.39 -50.74 -40.09
N LEU A 987 -63.17 -50.36 -39.67
CA LEU A 987 -62.59 -49.06 -40.00
C LEU A 987 -62.40 -48.85 -41.53
N GLN A 988 -62.37 -49.92 -42.32
CA GLN A 988 -62.39 -49.88 -43.79
C GLN A 988 -63.78 -49.61 -44.37
N ARG A 989 -64.77 -49.33 -43.52
CA ARG A 989 -66.15 -48.99 -43.87
C ARG A 989 -66.97 -50.15 -44.41
N ASP A 990 -66.61 -51.40 -44.09
CA ASP A 990 -67.50 -52.54 -44.31
C ASP A 990 -68.46 -52.68 -43.13
N VAL A 991 -69.74 -52.90 -43.40
CA VAL A 991 -70.78 -53.05 -42.37
C VAL A 991 -71.39 -54.45 -42.42
N ASP A 992 -71.79 -54.99 -41.28
CA ASP A 992 -72.70 -56.15 -41.11
C ASP A 992 -73.70 -55.77 -40.01
N LEU A 993 -74.77 -55.10 -40.41
CA LEU A 993 -75.78 -54.55 -39.50
C LEU A 993 -77.10 -55.27 -39.68
N THR A 994 -77.74 -55.63 -38.58
CA THR A 994 -79.09 -56.19 -38.55
C THR A 994 -80.06 -55.17 -37.97
N PHE A 995 -81.08 -54.80 -38.73
CA PHE A 995 -82.16 -53.91 -38.30
C PHE A 995 -83.47 -54.67 -38.12
N ALA A 996 -84.21 -54.36 -37.05
CA ALA A 996 -85.61 -54.73 -36.87
C ALA A 996 -86.48 -53.48 -37.06
N SER A 997 -87.48 -53.57 -37.94
CA SER A 997 -88.42 -52.47 -38.18
C SER A 997 -89.60 -52.52 -37.22
N ILE A 998 -89.91 -51.39 -36.57
CA ILE A 998 -91.16 -51.19 -35.83
C ILE A 998 -91.93 -50.06 -36.53
N VAL A 999 -93.19 -50.32 -36.86
CA VAL A 999 -94.07 -49.36 -37.57
C VAL A 999 -95.08 -48.81 -36.57
N GLY A 1000 -95.04 -47.51 -36.26
CA GLY A 1000 -96.02 -46.87 -35.38
C GLY A 1000 -95.54 -45.56 -34.74
N ARG A 1001 -96.47 -44.61 -34.52
CA ARG A 1001 -96.23 -43.36 -33.77
C ARG A 1001 -95.97 -43.68 -32.31
N THR A 1002 -94.77 -43.40 -31.82
CA THR A 1002 -94.40 -43.67 -30.42
C THR A 1002 -93.84 -42.43 -29.73
N GLU A 1003 -94.70 -41.44 -29.50
CA GLU A 1003 -94.54 -40.53 -28.36
C GLU A 1003 -95.48 -41.04 -27.26
N PHE A 1004 -94.96 -41.73 -26.25
CA PHE A 1004 -95.43 -41.77 -24.85
C PHE A 1004 -94.65 -42.85 -24.08
N ALA A 1005 -93.73 -42.41 -23.22
CA ALA A 1005 -93.03 -43.28 -22.27
C ALA A 1005 -93.85 -43.44 -20.99
N VAL A 1006 -94.23 -44.68 -20.63
CA VAL A 1006 -94.64 -45.07 -19.26
C VAL A 1006 -93.96 -46.40 -18.88
N PRO A 1007 -93.21 -46.50 -17.76
CA PRO A 1007 -92.38 -47.68 -17.42
C PRO A 1007 -93.12 -48.98 -17.06
N VAL A 1008 -94.45 -49.03 -17.06
CA VAL A 1008 -95.24 -50.11 -16.44
C VAL A 1008 -95.69 -51.22 -17.42
N LEU A 1009 -95.46 -51.07 -18.73
CA LEU A 1009 -95.89 -52.03 -19.76
C LEU A 1009 -94.76 -52.89 -20.37
N LYS A 1010 -93.73 -53.24 -19.59
CA LYS A 1010 -92.67 -54.18 -20.03
C LYS A 1010 -93.07 -55.67 -20.00
N ALA A 1011 -94.31 -56.01 -19.65
CA ALA A 1011 -94.77 -57.41 -19.53
C ALA A 1011 -95.93 -57.80 -20.47
N PHE A 1012 -96.40 -56.90 -21.34
CA PHE A 1012 -97.60 -57.13 -22.17
C PHE A 1012 -97.42 -56.89 -23.68
N VAL A 1013 -96.18 -56.86 -24.16
CA VAL A 1013 -95.86 -56.85 -25.61
C VAL A 1013 -95.21 -58.18 -25.99
N SER A 1014 -96.00 -59.26 -25.98
CA SER A 1014 -95.57 -60.57 -26.47
C SER A 1014 -96.63 -61.26 -27.35
N SER A 1015 -97.68 -60.56 -27.78
CA SER A 1015 -98.82 -61.21 -28.47
C SER A 1015 -99.46 -60.38 -29.60
N ALA A 1016 -98.70 -59.51 -30.27
CA ALA A 1016 -99.09 -58.93 -31.55
C ALA A 1016 -98.14 -59.40 -32.66
N SER A 1017 -98.64 -60.34 -33.45
CA SER A 1017 -98.05 -60.84 -34.69
C SER A 1017 -98.26 -59.83 -35.82
N GLU A 1018 -97.49 -58.74 -35.82
CA GLU A 1018 -97.21 -57.96 -37.03
C GLU A 1018 -95.76 -58.23 -37.44
N GLN A 1019 -95.56 -58.46 -38.73
CA GLN A 1019 -94.35 -59.02 -39.33
C GLN A 1019 -93.12 -58.12 -39.05
N LEU A 1020 -92.34 -58.45 -38.01
CA LEU A 1020 -91.03 -57.86 -37.77
C LEU A 1020 -90.13 -58.21 -38.96
N LEU A 1021 -89.94 -57.24 -39.85
CA LEU A 1021 -89.01 -57.35 -40.96
C LEU A 1021 -87.59 -57.19 -40.40
N ARG A 1022 -86.78 -58.25 -40.52
CA ARG A 1022 -85.35 -58.21 -40.18
C ARG A 1022 -84.55 -57.92 -41.46
N LEU A 1023 -83.81 -56.83 -41.46
CA LEU A 1023 -82.96 -56.39 -42.58
C LEU A 1023 -81.50 -56.59 -42.18
N ARG A 1024 -80.78 -57.44 -42.90
CA ARG A 1024 -79.34 -57.58 -42.73
C ARG A 1024 -78.62 -56.81 -43.84
N VAL A 1025 -77.70 -55.93 -43.47
CA VAL A 1025 -76.99 -55.02 -44.35
C VAL A 1025 -75.51 -55.38 -44.30
N VAL A 1026 -74.96 -55.90 -45.40
CA VAL A 1026 -73.59 -56.41 -45.45
C VAL A 1026 -72.82 -55.76 -46.60
N GLY A 1027 -71.53 -55.45 -46.41
CA GLY A 1027 -70.62 -54.93 -47.43
C GLY A 1027 -70.23 -53.47 -47.21
N PRO A 1028 -69.61 -52.80 -48.21
CA PRO A 1028 -69.14 -51.42 -48.06
C PRO A 1028 -70.29 -50.45 -47.77
N ILE A 1029 -70.12 -49.53 -46.82
CA ILE A 1029 -71.18 -48.60 -46.35
C ILE A 1029 -71.75 -47.70 -47.46
N ASP A 1030 -70.94 -47.40 -48.48
CA ASP A 1030 -71.32 -46.55 -49.61
C ASP A 1030 -72.10 -47.33 -50.69
N SER A 1031 -72.01 -48.67 -50.68
CA SER A 1031 -72.71 -49.57 -51.60
C SER A 1031 -73.13 -50.88 -50.92
N PRO A 1032 -73.97 -50.85 -49.88
CA PRO A 1032 -74.23 -52.04 -49.06
C PRO A 1032 -75.26 -52.97 -49.71
N GLU A 1033 -75.08 -54.29 -49.54
CA GLU A 1033 -76.08 -55.30 -49.90
C GLU A 1033 -77.09 -55.48 -48.76
N VAL A 1034 -78.38 -55.25 -49.04
CA VAL A 1034 -79.46 -55.45 -48.06
C VAL A 1034 -80.19 -56.77 -48.34
N ARG A 1035 -80.23 -57.66 -47.34
CA ARG A 1035 -80.91 -58.96 -47.36
C ARG A 1035 -82.09 -58.92 -46.40
N ARG A 1036 -83.27 -59.35 -46.86
CA ARG A 1036 -84.45 -59.55 -46.01
C ARG A 1036 -84.41 -60.94 -45.41
N GLU A 1037 -84.40 -61.01 -44.08
CA GLU A 1037 -84.56 -62.25 -43.33
C GLU A 1037 -85.98 -62.27 -42.74
N VAL A 1038 -86.80 -63.24 -43.13
CA VAL A 1038 -88.10 -63.47 -42.53
C VAL A 1038 -87.87 -64.39 -41.33
N LEU A 1039 -88.21 -63.94 -40.12
CA LEU A 1039 -88.09 -64.77 -38.93
C LEU A 1039 -88.99 -66.01 -39.10
N PRO A 1040 -88.46 -67.25 -39.00
CA PRO A 1040 -89.31 -68.42 -38.95
C PRO A 1040 -90.18 -68.33 -37.69
N ALA A 1041 -91.50 -68.40 -37.87
CA ALA A 1041 -92.45 -68.44 -36.77
C ALA A 1041 -92.06 -69.58 -35.82
N VAL A 1042 -91.83 -69.25 -34.55
CA VAL A 1042 -91.49 -70.19 -33.50
C VAL A 1042 -92.72 -71.05 -33.21
N GLY A 1043 -92.89 -72.14 -33.97
CA GLY A 1043 -93.65 -73.30 -33.59
C GLY A 1043 -92.67 -74.36 -33.08
N ASN A 1044 -92.86 -74.81 -31.83
CA ASN A 1044 -92.14 -75.86 -31.10
C ASN A 1044 -91.11 -75.39 -30.06
N VAL A 1045 -91.56 -74.78 -28.96
CA VAL A 1045 -91.00 -75.03 -27.60
C VAL A 1045 -92.11 -74.92 -26.55
N PHE A 1046 -93.24 -75.62 -26.77
CA PHE A 1046 -94.27 -75.85 -25.73
C PHE A 1046 -93.99 -77.16 -24.95
N GLU A 1047 -92.88 -77.85 -25.23
CA GLU A 1047 -92.46 -79.10 -24.58
C GLU A 1047 -91.40 -78.92 -23.47
N GLN A 1048 -90.87 -77.71 -23.23
CA GLN A 1048 -89.95 -77.44 -22.10
C GLN A 1048 -90.60 -76.73 -20.90
N LEU A 1049 -91.86 -76.28 -21.01
CA LEU A 1049 -92.59 -75.64 -19.91
C LEU A 1049 -93.39 -76.62 -19.03
N GLN A 1050 -93.39 -77.92 -19.36
CA GLN A 1050 -93.93 -78.98 -18.50
C GLN A 1050 -92.87 -79.72 -17.67
N SER A 1051 -91.58 -79.46 -17.86
CA SER A 1051 -90.48 -80.06 -17.07
C SER A 1051 -89.94 -79.18 -15.93
N ASP A 1052 -90.24 -77.88 -15.90
CA ASP A 1052 -89.71 -76.93 -14.89
C ASP A 1052 -90.70 -76.56 -13.76
N LEU A 1053 -91.92 -77.07 -13.78
CA LEU A 1053 -92.92 -76.87 -12.72
C LEU A 1053 -92.97 -78.02 -11.68
N GLY A 1054 -91.88 -78.77 -11.56
CA GLY A 1054 -91.82 -79.96 -10.72
C GLY A 1054 -90.49 -80.20 -10.00
N ALA A 1055 -89.92 -79.23 -9.29
CA ALA A 1055 -89.02 -79.52 -8.16
C ALA A 1055 -88.75 -78.28 -7.29
N ARG A 1056 -89.33 -78.29 -6.11
CA ARG A 1056 -89.01 -77.45 -4.96
C ARG A 1056 -88.05 -78.25 -4.08
N ALA A 1057 -86.91 -77.68 -3.69
CA ALA A 1057 -86.33 -77.72 -2.33
C ALA A 1057 -84.79 -77.70 -2.28
N ALA A 1058 -84.33 -76.93 -1.29
CA ALA A 1058 -83.23 -77.20 -0.37
C ALA A 1058 -81.85 -76.54 -0.60
N ALA A 1059 -81.52 -75.71 0.40
CA ALA A 1059 -80.25 -75.66 1.14
C ALA A 1059 -79.03 -75.07 0.40
N SER A 1060 -78.07 -74.41 1.03
CA SER A 1060 -77.87 -73.83 2.37
C SER A 1060 -76.47 -73.23 2.35
N ASN A 1061 -76.23 -72.25 3.23
CA ASN A 1061 -74.94 -71.89 3.83
C ASN A 1061 -73.90 -71.20 2.92
N ALA A 1062 -73.44 -69.98 3.26
CA ALA A 1062 -72.55 -69.67 4.40
C ALA A 1062 -71.19 -70.39 4.22
N VAL A 1063 -70.00 -69.79 4.31
CA VAL A 1063 -69.54 -68.63 5.08
C VAL A 1063 -68.03 -68.45 4.81
N ARG A 1064 -67.44 -67.34 5.31
CA ARG A 1064 -66.04 -67.13 5.78
C ARG A 1064 -65.02 -66.39 4.88
N THR A 1065 -64.87 -65.10 5.19
CA THR A 1065 -63.62 -64.42 5.60
C THR A 1065 -62.82 -65.24 6.63
N PRO A 1066 -61.49 -65.07 6.82
CA PRO A 1066 -60.94 -63.94 7.61
C PRO A 1066 -59.63 -63.37 7.00
N ALA A 1067 -59.37 -62.06 7.04
CA ALA A 1067 -58.89 -61.20 8.14
C ALA A 1067 -57.36 -61.12 8.30
N ALA A 1068 -56.90 -59.87 8.47
CA ALA A 1068 -55.66 -59.39 9.12
C ALA A 1068 -54.34 -59.65 8.35
N THR A 1069 -53.31 -58.80 8.35
CA THR A 1069 -52.87 -57.80 9.35
C THR A 1069 -51.84 -56.85 8.74
N ARG A 1070 -51.87 -55.58 9.16
CA ARG A 1070 -50.79 -54.57 9.31
C ARG A 1070 -49.38 -54.89 8.78
N ARG A 1071 -48.84 -54.02 7.93
CA ARG A 1071 -47.84 -53.00 8.29
C ARG A 1071 -47.66 -51.99 7.17
#